data_AF-Q9GM44-F1
#
_entry.id   AF-Q9GM44-F1
#
_cell.length_a   1.000
_cell.length_b   1.000
_cell.length_c   1.000
_cell.angle_alpha   90.00
_cell.angle_beta   90.00
_cell.angle_gamma   90.00
#
_symmetry.space_group_name_H-M   'P 1'
#
loop_
_entity.id
_entity.type
_entity.pdbx_description
1 polymer ?
#
loop_
_entity_poly.entity_id
_entity_poly.type
_entity_poly.pdbx_seq_one_letter_code
_entity_poly.pdbx_strand_id
1 'polypeptide(L)'
;QKKSQDLESVQEVGGSYWQRVTLILELLQHKKKLKSPQILVPTLFNLLSRCLEPLPQEQGNMEYTKQLILSCLLNICQKLSPDGGKIPKDVLDEEKFNVELIVQCVRLSEMAQTHHHALLLLGTVAGIFPDKVLHNIMSIFTFMGANVMRLDDTYSFQVINKTVKMVIPALIQSDSGDSIEVSRNVEEIVVKIISVFVDALPHVPEHRRLPILVQLVDTLGAEKFLWVLLILLFEQYVTKTVLAAAYGEKDAILEADTEFWFSVCCEFSVQHQIQSLMNILQYLLKLPEEKEETISKAVSNKSESQEEMLQIFNVETHTSKQLRHFKFLSVSFMSQLLSSNNFLKKVVESGGPEILKGLEERLLETVLGYINAVAQSMERNADKLTVKFWRALLSKAYDLLDKVNALLPTETFIPVIRGLVGNRLPSVRRKALDLLNNKLQQNISWKKTIVTRFLKLVPDLLAIVQRKKKEGEEEQAINRQTALYTLKLLCKNFGAENPDPFVPVLSTAVKLIAPERKEEKNVLGSALLCVAEVTSTLQALAVPQLPSLMPSLLTTMKNTSELVSSEVYLLSALAALQKVVETLPHFISPYLEGILSQVIHLEKITSEVGSASSQANIRLTSLKKTLATTLAPRVLLPAIRKTYKQIEKNWKNHMGPFMSILQEHIGVMKKEELTSHQSQLTAFFLEALDFRAQHSENDLEEVGRTENCIIDCLVAMVVKLSEVTFRPLFFKLFDWAKTEDAPKDRLLTFYNLADCIAEKLKGLFTLFAGHLVKPFADTLNQVNISKTDEAFFDSENDPEKCCLLLQFILNCLYKIFLFDTQHFISKERAEALMMPLVDQLENRLGGEEKFQERVTKQLIPCIAQFSVAMADDSLWKPLNYQILLKTRDASPKVRFAALITVLALAEKLKENYIVLLPESIPFLAELMEDECEEVEHQCQKTIQQLETVLGEPLRSYF
;
A
#
# COMPACT_ATOMS: atom_id res chain seq x y z
N GLN A 1 -23.78 -99.33 -36.29
CA GLN A 1 -22.74 -100.03 -37.09
C GLN A 1 -23.26 -100.16 -38.51
N LYS A 2 -22.76 -99.59 -39.60
CA LYS A 2 -21.64 -98.70 -39.94
C LYS A 2 -22.23 -97.47 -40.64
N LYS A 3 -21.79 -96.27 -40.29
CA LYS A 3 -21.68 -95.10 -41.19
C LYS A 3 -20.93 -94.02 -40.42
N SER A 4 -19.61 -94.16 -40.47
CA SER A 4 -18.61 -93.21 -40.01
C SER A 4 -17.63 -93.07 -41.15
N GLN A 5 -18.01 -92.25 -42.13
CA GLN A 5 -17.19 -91.68 -43.20
C GLN A 5 -18.13 -90.76 -43.97
N ASP A 6 -18.16 -89.48 -43.58
CA ASP A 6 -18.58 -88.30 -44.37
C ASP A 6 -18.54 -87.05 -43.45
N LEU A 7 -17.47 -86.87 -42.67
CA LEU A 7 -17.29 -85.70 -41.80
C LEU A 7 -16.48 -84.59 -42.48
N GLU A 8 -15.69 -84.89 -43.51
CA GLU A 8 -14.91 -83.87 -44.25
C GLU A 8 -15.76 -83.10 -45.26
N SER A 9 -16.83 -83.69 -45.82
CA SER A 9 -17.72 -82.99 -46.74
C SER A 9 -18.66 -81.98 -46.08
N VAL A 10 -18.88 -82.05 -44.76
CA VAL A 10 -19.79 -81.12 -44.04
C VAL A 10 -19.13 -79.77 -43.77
N GLN A 11 -17.80 -79.71 -43.64
CA GLN A 11 -17.10 -78.45 -43.33
C GLN A 11 -17.07 -77.48 -44.53
N GLU A 12 -16.83 -77.95 -45.76
CA GLU A 12 -16.92 -77.11 -46.96
C GLU A 12 -18.37 -76.66 -47.24
N VAL A 13 -19.35 -77.50 -46.90
CA VAL A 13 -20.77 -77.19 -47.08
C VAL A 13 -21.22 -76.03 -46.18
N GLY A 14 -20.70 -75.91 -44.95
CA GLY A 14 -20.99 -74.80 -44.04
C GLY A 14 -20.64 -73.42 -44.62
N GLY A 15 -19.47 -73.28 -45.24
CA GLY A 15 -19.04 -72.04 -45.89
C GLY A 15 -19.97 -71.60 -47.04
N SER A 16 -20.45 -72.58 -47.83
CA SER A 16 -21.37 -72.30 -48.94
C SER A 16 -22.73 -71.76 -48.49
N TYR A 17 -23.21 -72.19 -47.31
CA TYR A 17 -24.47 -71.67 -46.74
C TYR A 17 -24.33 -70.22 -46.31
N TRP A 18 -23.22 -69.84 -45.67
CA TRP A 18 -23.00 -68.46 -45.25
C TRP A 18 -22.84 -67.50 -46.42
N GLN A 19 -22.22 -67.92 -47.53
CA GLN A 19 -22.18 -67.14 -48.75
C GLN A 19 -23.60 -66.88 -49.29
N ARG A 20 -24.46 -67.90 -49.32
CA ARG A 20 -25.88 -67.75 -49.72
C ARG A 20 -26.65 -66.84 -48.78
N VAL A 21 -26.45 -66.97 -47.47
CA VAL A 21 -27.08 -66.09 -46.46
C VAL A 21 -26.63 -64.64 -46.67
N THR A 22 -25.34 -64.41 -46.86
CA THR A 22 -24.77 -63.07 -47.10
C THR A 22 -25.39 -62.44 -48.35
N LEU A 23 -25.48 -63.18 -49.47
CA LEU A 23 -26.14 -62.72 -50.69
C LEU A 23 -27.62 -62.34 -50.44
N ILE A 24 -28.35 -63.15 -49.67
CA ILE A 24 -29.76 -62.86 -49.34
C ILE A 24 -29.86 -61.60 -48.48
N LEU A 25 -28.96 -61.41 -47.51
CA LEU A 25 -28.95 -60.22 -46.65
C LEU A 25 -28.62 -58.95 -47.45
N GLU A 26 -27.67 -59.00 -48.38
CA GLU A 26 -27.38 -57.88 -49.30
C GLU A 26 -28.62 -57.52 -50.14
N LEU A 27 -29.31 -58.52 -50.68
CA LEU A 27 -30.55 -58.30 -51.41
C LEU A 27 -31.65 -57.69 -50.53
N LEU A 28 -31.78 -58.15 -49.27
CA LEU A 28 -32.74 -57.62 -48.31
C LEU A 28 -32.45 -56.16 -47.95
N GLN A 29 -31.18 -55.80 -47.77
CA GLN A 29 -30.76 -54.43 -47.45
C GLN A 29 -31.21 -53.43 -48.53
N HIS A 30 -31.14 -53.81 -49.81
CA HIS A 30 -31.53 -52.95 -50.94
C HIS A 30 -33.04 -52.96 -51.25
N LYS A 31 -33.84 -53.87 -50.68
CA LYS A 31 -35.28 -53.98 -50.99
C LYS A 31 -36.10 -52.89 -50.28
N LYS A 32 -36.60 -51.93 -51.08
CA LYS A 32 -37.45 -50.82 -50.60
C LYS A 32 -38.82 -51.29 -50.06
N LYS A 33 -39.54 -52.13 -50.80
CA LYS A 33 -40.90 -52.61 -50.45
C LYS A 33 -40.85 -54.05 -49.91
N LEU A 34 -40.89 -54.21 -48.58
CA LEU A 34 -41.07 -55.50 -47.91
C LEU A 34 -42.50 -55.57 -47.38
N LYS A 35 -43.25 -56.61 -47.74
CA LYS A 35 -44.54 -56.91 -47.08
C LYS A 35 -44.23 -57.59 -45.75
N SER A 36 -44.82 -57.11 -44.65
CA SER A 36 -44.68 -57.66 -43.30
C SER A 36 -43.22 -57.87 -42.82
N PRO A 37 -42.40 -56.81 -42.70
CA PRO A 37 -40.99 -56.92 -42.31
C PRO A 37 -40.77 -57.51 -40.89
N GLN A 38 -41.77 -57.44 -40.01
CA GLN A 38 -41.72 -57.98 -38.64
C GLN A 38 -41.43 -59.49 -38.58
N ILE A 39 -41.81 -60.25 -39.61
CA ILE A 39 -41.61 -61.71 -39.66
C ILE A 39 -40.12 -62.08 -39.75
N LEU A 40 -39.29 -61.18 -40.27
CA LEU A 40 -37.85 -61.42 -40.45
C LEU A 40 -37.05 -61.28 -39.15
N VAL A 41 -37.58 -60.56 -38.15
CA VAL A 41 -36.85 -60.20 -36.92
C VAL A 41 -36.34 -61.42 -36.15
N PRO A 42 -37.17 -62.45 -35.83
CA PRO A 42 -36.69 -63.63 -35.10
C PRO A 42 -35.62 -64.40 -35.89
N THR A 43 -35.78 -64.49 -37.21
CA THR A 43 -34.83 -65.17 -38.09
C THR A 43 -33.48 -64.45 -38.12
N LEU A 44 -33.49 -63.11 -38.18
CA LEU A 44 -32.27 -62.29 -38.14
C LEU A 44 -31.56 -62.42 -36.79
N PHE A 45 -32.28 -62.47 -35.67
CA PHE A 45 -31.67 -62.71 -34.35
C PHE A 45 -31.10 -64.13 -34.22
N ASN A 46 -31.78 -65.15 -34.77
CA ASN A 46 -31.23 -66.51 -34.81
C ASN A 46 -29.95 -66.59 -35.64
N LEU A 47 -29.90 -65.87 -36.77
CA LEU A 47 -28.67 -65.74 -37.56
C LEU A 47 -27.58 -65.00 -36.78
N LEU A 48 -27.92 -63.90 -36.11
CA LEU A 48 -26.97 -63.14 -35.28
C LEU A 48 -26.40 -64.01 -34.15
N SER A 49 -27.24 -64.78 -33.45
CA SER A 49 -26.82 -65.71 -32.40
C SER A 49 -25.81 -66.71 -32.93
N ARG A 50 -26.06 -67.30 -34.11
CA ARG A 50 -25.11 -68.23 -34.75
C ARG A 50 -23.81 -67.55 -35.18
N CYS A 51 -23.86 -66.28 -35.61
CA CYS A 51 -22.65 -65.51 -35.93
C CYS A 51 -21.81 -65.15 -34.68
N LEU A 52 -22.40 -65.23 -33.47
CA LEU A 52 -21.72 -64.94 -32.19
C LEU A 52 -21.21 -66.21 -31.50
N GLU A 53 -21.62 -67.41 -31.96
CA GLU A 53 -21.06 -68.67 -31.47
C GLU A 53 -19.56 -68.74 -31.82
N PRO A 54 -18.69 -69.21 -30.90
CA PRO A 54 -17.27 -69.33 -31.16
C PRO A 54 -17.01 -70.39 -32.24
N LEU A 55 -16.81 -69.94 -33.48
CA LEU A 55 -16.54 -70.80 -34.63
C LEU A 55 -15.03 -70.99 -34.85
N PRO A 56 -14.59 -72.15 -35.36
CA PRO A 56 -13.18 -72.40 -35.69
C PRO A 56 -12.64 -71.39 -36.71
N GLN A 57 -11.38 -70.97 -36.54
CA GLN A 57 -10.68 -69.90 -37.29
C GLN A 57 -10.73 -70.00 -38.84
N GLU A 58 -11.11 -71.15 -39.40
CA GLU A 58 -11.16 -71.38 -40.86
C GLU A 58 -12.39 -70.78 -41.55
N GLN A 59 -13.45 -70.44 -40.81
CA GLN A 59 -14.60 -69.73 -41.38
C GLN A 59 -14.32 -68.23 -41.39
N GLY A 60 -14.11 -67.69 -42.60
CA GLY A 60 -13.72 -66.30 -42.84
C GLY A 60 -14.54 -65.28 -42.06
N ASN A 61 -13.89 -64.16 -41.75
CA ASN A 61 -14.35 -63.08 -40.89
C ASN A 61 -15.85 -62.74 -41.07
N MET A 62 -16.72 -63.29 -40.21
CA MET A 62 -18.18 -63.14 -40.29
C MET A 62 -18.67 -61.73 -39.93
N GLU A 63 -17.75 -60.80 -39.68
CA GLU A 63 -18.02 -59.41 -39.34
C GLU A 63 -18.89 -58.72 -40.37
N TYR A 64 -18.64 -58.94 -41.67
CA TYR A 64 -19.49 -58.37 -42.71
C TYR A 64 -20.93 -58.91 -42.65
N THR A 65 -21.10 -60.21 -42.39
CA THR A 65 -22.43 -60.80 -42.20
C THR A 65 -23.13 -60.21 -40.97
N LYS A 66 -22.42 -59.99 -39.86
CA LYS A 66 -22.95 -59.30 -38.67
C LYS A 66 -23.41 -57.89 -39.03
N GLN A 67 -22.61 -57.12 -39.76
CA GLN A 67 -22.94 -55.76 -40.21
C GLN A 67 -24.21 -55.73 -41.07
N LEU A 68 -24.35 -56.68 -42.01
CA LEU A 68 -25.54 -56.80 -42.84
C LEU A 68 -26.78 -57.15 -42.02
N ILE A 69 -26.67 -58.07 -41.05
CA ILE A 69 -27.79 -58.43 -40.15
C ILE A 69 -28.22 -57.20 -39.34
N LEU A 70 -27.26 -56.50 -38.71
CA LEU A 70 -27.52 -55.30 -37.92
C LEU A 70 -28.14 -54.18 -38.78
N SER A 71 -27.64 -53.99 -40.00
CA SER A 71 -28.21 -53.02 -40.94
C SER A 71 -29.62 -53.41 -41.39
N CYS A 72 -29.89 -54.70 -41.60
CA CYS A 72 -31.24 -55.17 -41.94
C CYS A 72 -32.21 -54.95 -40.77
N LEU A 73 -31.79 -55.27 -39.55
CA LEU A 73 -32.56 -55.00 -38.33
C LEU A 73 -32.84 -53.51 -38.17
N LEU A 74 -31.85 -52.65 -38.40
CA LEU A 74 -31.99 -51.20 -38.35
C LEU A 74 -33.01 -50.70 -39.38
N ASN A 75 -32.90 -51.18 -40.62
CA ASN A 75 -33.83 -50.82 -41.70
C ASN A 75 -35.27 -51.30 -41.40
N ILE A 76 -35.42 -52.46 -40.75
CA ILE A 76 -36.74 -52.96 -40.32
C ILE A 76 -37.31 -52.07 -39.21
N CYS A 77 -36.51 -51.73 -38.19
CA CYS A 77 -36.92 -50.86 -37.09
C CYS A 77 -37.36 -49.49 -37.60
N GLN A 78 -36.57 -48.87 -38.48
CA GLN A 78 -36.89 -47.56 -39.09
C GLN A 78 -38.14 -47.59 -39.98
N LYS A 79 -38.46 -48.73 -40.60
CA LYS A 79 -39.68 -48.89 -41.40
C LYS A 79 -40.92 -49.11 -40.55
N LEU A 80 -40.78 -49.81 -39.43
CA LEU A 80 -41.90 -50.11 -38.53
C LEU A 80 -42.22 -48.94 -37.60
N SER A 81 -41.22 -48.11 -37.28
CA SER A 81 -41.37 -46.86 -36.55
C SER A 81 -40.61 -45.74 -37.28
N PRO A 82 -41.21 -45.09 -38.29
CA PRO A 82 -40.59 -43.95 -38.98
C PRO A 82 -40.40 -42.75 -38.05
N ASP A 83 -41.28 -42.60 -37.05
CA ASP A 83 -41.22 -41.50 -36.07
C ASP A 83 -40.33 -41.83 -34.85
N GLY A 84 -39.76 -43.05 -34.79
CA GLY A 84 -38.91 -43.49 -33.67
C GLY A 84 -39.65 -43.78 -32.36
N GLY A 85 -40.97 -43.70 -32.33
CA GLY A 85 -41.81 -43.99 -31.16
C GLY A 85 -42.07 -45.48 -30.93
N LYS A 86 -42.72 -45.79 -29.78
CA LYS A 86 -43.13 -47.14 -29.39
C LYS A 86 -44.03 -47.77 -30.46
N ILE A 87 -43.68 -48.99 -30.86
CA ILE A 87 -44.46 -49.79 -31.81
C ILE A 87 -45.56 -50.52 -31.02
N PRO A 88 -46.81 -50.60 -31.52
CA PRO A 88 -47.86 -51.41 -30.89
C PRO A 88 -47.42 -52.87 -30.73
N LYS A 89 -47.69 -53.49 -29.57
CA LYS A 89 -47.29 -54.88 -29.27
C LYS A 89 -47.81 -55.90 -30.29
N ASP A 90 -48.91 -55.60 -30.96
CA ASP A 90 -49.51 -56.42 -32.03
C ASP A 90 -48.63 -56.51 -33.30
N VAL A 91 -47.72 -55.55 -33.51
CA VAL A 91 -46.89 -55.46 -34.73
C VAL A 91 -45.51 -56.10 -34.51
N LEU A 92 -44.96 -55.98 -33.30
CA LEU A 92 -43.64 -56.50 -32.95
C LEU A 92 -43.65 -56.95 -31.49
N ASP A 93 -43.58 -58.26 -31.31
CA ASP A 93 -43.57 -58.91 -30.01
C ASP A 93 -42.27 -58.57 -29.25
N GLU A 94 -42.39 -57.92 -28.10
CA GLU A 94 -41.26 -57.51 -27.26
C GLU A 94 -40.32 -58.68 -26.96
N GLU A 95 -40.85 -59.88 -26.68
CA GLU A 95 -40.06 -61.07 -26.33
C GLU A 95 -39.17 -61.54 -27.47
N LYS A 96 -39.58 -61.33 -28.72
CA LYS A 96 -38.84 -61.78 -29.91
C LYS A 96 -37.69 -60.86 -30.31
N PHE A 97 -37.63 -59.65 -29.75
CA PHE A 97 -36.56 -58.71 -30.00
C PHE A 97 -35.48 -58.82 -28.91
N ASN A 98 -34.36 -59.47 -29.23
CA ASN A 98 -33.30 -59.75 -28.25
C ASN A 98 -32.20 -58.68 -28.27
N VAL A 99 -32.36 -57.65 -27.44
CA VAL A 99 -31.38 -56.55 -27.29
C VAL A 99 -30.04 -57.03 -26.74
N GLU A 100 -30.04 -58.06 -25.89
CA GLU A 100 -28.83 -58.60 -25.28
C GLU A 100 -27.87 -59.18 -26.33
N LEU A 101 -28.39 -59.81 -27.38
CA LEU A 101 -27.57 -60.28 -28.51
C LEU A 101 -26.88 -59.13 -29.25
N ILE A 102 -27.52 -57.95 -29.35
CA ILE A 102 -26.91 -56.77 -29.97
C ILE A 102 -25.77 -56.26 -29.07
N VAL A 103 -26.01 -56.17 -27.77
CA VAL A 103 -25.00 -55.77 -26.77
C VAL A 103 -23.84 -56.75 -26.73
N GLN A 104 -24.11 -58.06 -26.84
CA GLN A 104 -23.09 -59.10 -26.94
C GLN A 104 -22.29 -58.96 -28.25
N CYS A 105 -22.95 -58.63 -29.36
CA CYS A 105 -22.28 -58.32 -30.63
C CYS A 105 -21.35 -57.11 -30.49
N VAL A 106 -21.78 -56.06 -29.78
CA VAL A 106 -20.93 -54.90 -29.48
C VAL A 106 -19.71 -55.34 -28.66
N ARG A 107 -19.90 -56.13 -27.60
CA ARG A 107 -18.82 -56.58 -26.70
C ARG A 107 -17.81 -57.53 -27.33
N LEU A 108 -18.24 -58.44 -28.20
CA LEU A 108 -17.38 -59.49 -28.78
C LEU A 108 -16.69 -59.08 -30.08
N SER A 109 -17.23 -58.11 -30.81
CA SER A 109 -16.63 -57.62 -32.05
C SER A 109 -15.42 -56.75 -31.74
N GLU A 110 -14.37 -56.84 -32.55
CA GLU A 110 -13.24 -55.89 -32.54
C GLU A 110 -13.35 -54.84 -33.66
N MET A 111 -14.26 -55.04 -34.63
CA MET A 111 -14.40 -54.18 -35.80
C MET A 111 -15.26 -52.94 -35.51
N ALA A 112 -14.68 -51.75 -35.69
CA ALA A 112 -15.35 -50.47 -35.50
C ALA A 112 -16.67 -50.36 -36.29
N GLN A 113 -16.69 -50.80 -37.56
CA GLN A 113 -17.90 -50.79 -38.40
C GLN A 113 -19.06 -51.60 -37.79
N THR A 114 -18.77 -52.76 -37.24
CA THR A 114 -19.78 -53.59 -36.56
C THR A 114 -20.31 -52.88 -35.31
N HIS A 115 -19.44 -52.22 -34.54
CA HIS A 115 -19.85 -51.37 -33.42
C HIS A 115 -20.76 -50.23 -33.87
N HIS A 116 -20.43 -49.56 -34.97
CA HIS A 116 -21.25 -48.48 -35.51
C HIS A 116 -22.67 -48.94 -35.85
N HIS A 117 -22.79 -50.04 -36.60
CA HIS A 117 -24.11 -50.59 -36.95
C HIS A 117 -24.90 -51.03 -35.73
N ALA A 118 -24.24 -51.65 -34.75
CA ALA A 118 -24.89 -52.09 -33.53
C ALA A 118 -25.34 -50.90 -32.65
N LEU A 119 -24.51 -49.86 -32.48
CA LEU A 119 -24.86 -48.66 -31.71
C LEU A 119 -25.98 -47.87 -32.38
N LEU A 120 -25.96 -47.73 -33.70
CA LEU A 120 -27.06 -47.10 -34.45
C LEU A 120 -28.37 -47.88 -34.28
N LEU A 121 -28.30 -49.22 -34.29
CA LEU A 121 -29.44 -50.08 -34.01
C LEU A 121 -29.92 -49.86 -32.57
N LEU A 122 -29.04 -49.91 -31.56
CA LEU A 122 -29.39 -49.66 -30.17
C LEU A 122 -30.01 -48.28 -29.96
N GLY A 123 -29.50 -47.25 -30.64
CA GLY A 123 -30.11 -45.91 -30.64
C GLY A 123 -31.56 -45.95 -31.13
N THR A 124 -31.83 -46.56 -32.27
CA THR A 124 -33.21 -46.69 -32.77
C THR A 124 -34.10 -47.58 -31.90
N VAL A 125 -33.52 -48.65 -31.33
CA VAL A 125 -34.23 -49.60 -30.46
C VAL A 125 -34.58 -48.95 -29.13
N ALA A 126 -33.78 -48.00 -28.63
CA ALA A 126 -34.09 -47.29 -27.38
C ALA A 126 -35.43 -46.55 -27.46
N GLY A 127 -35.77 -45.95 -28.61
CA GLY A 127 -37.08 -45.31 -28.81
C GLY A 127 -38.25 -46.30 -28.89
N ILE A 128 -37.99 -47.54 -29.34
CA ILE A 128 -39.01 -48.57 -29.54
C ILE A 128 -39.24 -49.40 -28.27
N PHE A 129 -38.16 -49.92 -27.68
CA PHE A 129 -38.12 -50.82 -26.52
C PHE A 129 -37.18 -50.25 -25.43
N PRO A 130 -37.54 -49.11 -24.80
CA PRO A 130 -36.65 -48.45 -23.85
C PRO A 130 -36.24 -49.37 -22.70
N ASP A 131 -37.18 -50.09 -22.08
CA ASP A 131 -36.94 -50.93 -20.90
C ASP A 131 -35.83 -51.98 -21.10
N LYS A 132 -35.77 -52.59 -22.29
CA LYS A 132 -34.72 -53.57 -22.63
C LYS A 132 -33.34 -52.94 -22.85
N VAL A 133 -33.31 -51.73 -23.40
CA VAL A 133 -32.06 -50.97 -23.57
C VAL A 133 -31.59 -50.44 -22.22
N LEU A 134 -32.52 -50.03 -21.34
CA LEU A 134 -32.22 -49.60 -19.96
C LEU A 134 -31.49 -50.67 -19.16
N HIS A 135 -31.97 -51.93 -19.21
CA HIS A 135 -31.31 -53.04 -18.52
C HIS A 135 -29.83 -53.21 -18.97
N ASN A 136 -29.51 -52.84 -20.20
CA ASN A 136 -28.16 -52.97 -20.75
C ASN A 136 -27.38 -51.65 -20.81
N ILE A 137 -27.91 -50.55 -20.26
CA ILE A 137 -27.37 -49.22 -20.53
C ILE A 137 -25.90 -49.06 -20.12
N MET A 138 -25.53 -49.55 -18.95
CA MET A 138 -24.14 -49.49 -18.46
C MET A 138 -23.18 -50.24 -19.38
N SER A 139 -23.61 -51.39 -19.92
CA SER A 139 -22.78 -52.15 -20.84
C SER A 139 -22.54 -51.42 -22.16
N ILE A 140 -23.54 -50.68 -22.66
CA ILE A 140 -23.47 -49.89 -23.89
C ILE A 140 -22.50 -48.73 -23.70
N PHE A 141 -22.68 -47.93 -22.66
CA PHE A 141 -21.85 -46.74 -22.44
C PHE A 141 -20.42 -47.11 -22.02
N THR A 142 -20.23 -48.11 -21.15
CA THR A 142 -18.88 -48.58 -20.76
C THR A 142 -18.10 -49.07 -21.98
N PHE A 143 -18.76 -49.80 -22.88
CA PHE A 143 -18.14 -50.23 -24.13
C PHE A 143 -17.83 -49.05 -25.05
N MET A 144 -18.78 -48.13 -25.23
CA MET A 144 -18.61 -46.96 -26.08
C MET A 144 -17.41 -46.12 -25.60
N GLY A 145 -17.25 -45.93 -24.29
CA GLY A 145 -16.10 -45.23 -23.72
C GLY A 145 -14.78 -45.98 -23.89
N ALA A 146 -14.78 -47.30 -23.71
CA ALA A 146 -13.58 -48.11 -23.82
C ALA A 146 -13.06 -48.27 -25.27
N ASN A 147 -13.95 -48.30 -26.27
CA ASN A 147 -13.60 -48.67 -27.64
C ASN A 147 -13.91 -47.58 -28.67
N VAL A 148 -15.13 -47.03 -28.68
CA VAL A 148 -15.59 -46.16 -29.78
C VAL A 148 -15.10 -44.72 -29.63
N MET A 149 -15.10 -44.17 -28.41
CA MET A 149 -14.65 -42.79 -28.18
C MET A 149 -13.16 -42.58 -28.45
N ARG A 150 -12.38 -43.65 -28.46
CA ARG A 150 -10.92 -43.62 -28.74
C ARG A 150 -10.61 -43.59 -30.23
N LEU A 151 -11.59 -43.86 -31.09
CA LEU A 151 -11.42 -43.88 -32.54
C LEU A 151 -11.41 -42.45 -33.10
N ASP A 152 -10.40 -42.15 -33.92
CA ASP A 152 -10.21 -40.84 -34.54
C ASP A 152 -10.81 -40.75 -35.97
N ASP A 153 -12.10 -41.08 -36.12
CA ASP A 153 -12.85 -40.89 -37.38
C ASP A 153 -14.18 -40.13 -37.20
N THR A 154 -14.57 -39.30 -38.16
CA THR A 154 -15.77 -38.43 -38.08
C THR A 154 -17.07 -39.23 -37.98
N TYR A 155 -17.08 -40.46 -38.49
CA TYR A 155 -18.26 -41.32 -38.47
C TYR A 155 -18.53 -41.85 -37.06
N SER A 156 -17.50 -42.30 -36.32
CA SER A 156 -17.58 -42.62 -34.89
C SER A 156 -18.22 -41.49 -34.09
N PHE A 157 -17.80 -40.24 -34.34
CA PHE A 157 -18.37 -39.07 -33.65
C PHE A 157 -19.86 -38.88 -33.97
N GLN A 158 -20.28 -39.05 -35.23
CA GLN A 158 -21.70 -38.99 -35.61
C GLN A 158 -22.51 -40.13 -34.97
N VAL A 159 -21.93 -41.33 -34.87
CA VAL A 159 -22.58 -42.48 -34.23
C VAL A 159 -22.74 -42.24 -32.73
N ILE A 160 -21.71 -41.76 -32.04
CA ILE A 160 -21.80 -41.37 -30.62
C ILE A 160 -22.91 -40.34 -30.45
N ASN A 161 -22.89 -39.25 -31.26
CA ASN A 161 -23.88 -38.18 -31.18
C ASN A 161 -25.31 -38.71 -31.37
N LYS A 162 -25.52 -39.54 -32.39
CA LYS A 162 -26.83 -40.13 -32.69
C LYS A 162 -27.28 -41.10 -31.61
N THR A 163 -26.37 -41.91 -31.07
CA THR A 163 -26.67 -42.87 -30.01
C THR A 163 -27.03 -42.14 -28.71
N VAL A 164 -26.23 -41.17 -28.30
CA VAL A 164 -26.48 -40.32 -27.11
C VAL A 164 -27.84 -39.61 -27.24
N LYS A 165 -28.11 -38.95 -28.38
CA LYS A 165 -29.38 -38.26 -28.65
C LYS A 165 -30.61 -39.15 -28.70
N MET A 166 -30.46 -40.45 -28.95
CA MET A 166 -31.59 -41.39 -29.01
C MET A 166 -31.80 -42.13 -27.70
N VAL A 167 -30.72 -42.63 -27.10
CA VAL A 167 -30.77 -43.49 -25.91
C VAL A 167 -31.12 -42.68 -24.66
N ILE A 168 -30.53 -41.49 -24.48
CA ILE A 168 -30.72 -40.70 -23.27
C ILE A 168 -32.16 -40.16 -23.16
N PRO A 169 -32.75 -39.53 -24.20
CA PRO A 169 -34.14 -39.09 -24.11
C PRO A 169 -35.13 -40.25 -23.94
N ALA A 170 -34.86 -41.40 -24.55
CA ALA A 170 -35.67 -42.60 -24.35
C ALA A 170 -35.63 -43.07 -22.88
N LEU A 171 -34.49 -42.94 -22.20
CA LEU A 171 -34.38 -43.20 -20.76
C LEU A 171 -35.22 -42.23 -19.94
N ILE A 172 -35.17 -40.93 -20.26
CA ILE A 172 -35.94 -39.92 -19.54
C ILE A 172 -37.46 -40.10 -19.77
N GLN A 173 -37.89 -40.54 -20.97
CA GLN A 173 -39.31 -40.70 -21.32
C GLN A 173 -39.93 -41.99 -20.80
N SER A 174 -39.18 -43.09 -20.75
CA SER A 174 -39.68 -44.40 -20.29
C SER A 174 -39.96 -44.43 -18.79
N ASP A 175 -39.19 -43.66 -18.01
CA ASP A 175 -39.32 -43.53 -16.56
C ASP A 175 -40.25 -42.38 -16.13
N SER A 176 -41.20 -41.97 -16.98
CA SER A 176 -42.20 -40.91 -16.71
C SER A 176 -43.29 -41.30 -15.69
N GLY A 177 -43.01 -42.25 -14.79
CA GLY A 177 -43.81 -42.43 -13.58
C GLY A 177 -43.53 -41.29 -12.62
N ASP A 178 -44.55 -40.49 -12.27
CA ASP A 178 -44.50 -39.32 -11.37
C ASP A 178 -44.00 -39.61 -9.92
N SER A 179 -43.48 -40.80 -9.64
CA SER A 179 -42.90 -41.16 -8.35
C SER A 179 -41.45 -40.64 -8.19
N ILE A 180 -41.18 -40.00 -7.05
CA ILE A 180 -39.88 -39.44 -6.67
C ILE A 180 -38.73 -40.46 -6.78
N GLU A 181 -38.98 -41.73 -6.43
CA GLU A 181 -37.99 -42.82 -6.52
C GLU A 181 -37.50 -43.07 -7.94
N VAL A 182 -38.38 -42.96 -8.94
CA VAL A 182 -38.05 -43.19 -10.36
C VAL A 182 -37.15 -42.08 -10.90
N SER A 183 -37.43 -40.82 -10.53
CA SER A 183 -36.58 -39.69 -10.92
C SER A 183 -35.14 -39.78 -10.36
N ARG A 184 -34.97 -40.35 -9.15
CA ARG A 184 -33.66 -40.54 -8.54
C ARG A 184 -32.84 -41.62 -9.25
N ASN A 185 -33.47 -42.74 -9.63
CA ASN A 185 -32.79 -43.79 -10.39
C ASN A 185 -32.23 -43.26 -11.71
N VAL A 186 -32.99 -42.40 -12.40
CA VAL A 186 -32.53 -41.74 -13.64
C VAL A 186 -31.29 -40.87 -13.37
N GLU A 187 -31.30 -40.04 -12.32
CA GLU A 187 -30.16 -39.19 -11.98
C GLU A 187 -28.91 -40.02 -11.65
N GLU A 188 -29.02 -41.11 -10.90
CA GLU A 188 -27.90 -42.01 -10.63
C GLU A 188 -27.34 -42.68 -11.89
N ILE A 189 -28.21 -43.13 -12.79
CA ILE A 189 -27.79 -43.72 -14.07
C ILE A 189 -27.08 -42.66 -14.90
N VAL A 190 -27.60 -41.44 -14.95
CA VAL A 190 -26.94 -40.32 -15.66
C VAL A 190 -25.57 -40.01 -15.08
N VAL A 191 -25.42 -39.96 -13.76
CA VAL A 191 -24.11 -39.76 -13.09
C VAL A 191 -23.13 -40.86 -13.51
N LYS A 192 -23.55 -42.12 -13.51
CA LYS A 192 -22.73 -43.25 -13.96
C LYS A 192 -22.35 -43.14 -15.43
N ILE A 193 -23.27 -42.70 -16.29
CA ILE A 193 -22.98 -42.45 -17.71
C ILE A 193 -21.92 -41.36 -17.83
N ILE A 194 -22.08 -40.21 -17.18
CA ILE A 194 -21.09 -39.12 -17.23
C ILE A 194 -19.73 -39.60 -16.71
N SER A 195 -19.69 -40.39 -15.63
CA SER A 195 -18.46 -40.98 -15.10
C SER A 195 -17.73 -41.79 -16.16
N VAL A 196 -18.44 -42.66 -16.90
CA VAL A 196 -17.84 -43.45 -17.98
C VAL A 196 -17.21 -42.56 -19.07
N PHE A 197 -17.86 -41.45 -19.42
CA PHE A 197 -17.30 -40.51 -20.40
C PHE A 197 -16.05 -39.81 -19.87
N VAL A 198 -16.08 -39.37 -18.61
CA VAL A 198 -14.94 -38.73 -17.95
C VAL A 198 -13.78 -39.70 -17.83
N ASP A 199 -14.01 -40.95 -17.41
CA ASP A 199 -13.00 -41.99 -17.26
C ASP A 199 -12.32 -42.35 -18.58
N ALA A 200 -13.07 -42.32 -19.69
CA ALA A 200 -12.53 -42.58 -21.01
C ALA A 200 -11.77 -41.38 -21.64
N LEU A 201 -12.04 -40.15 -21.18
CA LEU A 201 -11.49 -38.89 -21.70
C LEU A 201 -9.96 -38.84 -21.87
N PRO A 202 -9.11 -39.42 -20.99
CA PRO A 202 -7.65 -39.42 -21.17
C PRO A 202 -7.21 -40.12 -22.47
N HIS A 203 -7.99 -41.08 -22.94
CA HIS A 203 -7.71 -41.85 -24.15
C HIS A 203 -8.37 -41.26 -25.40
N VAL A 204 -9.21 -40.24 -25.24
CA VAL A 204 -9.86 -39.54 -26.35
C VAL A 204 -8.90 -38.49 -26.93
N PRO A 205 -8.75 -38.38 -28.26
CA PRO A 205 -7.98 -37.32 -28.91
C PRO A 205 -8.43 -35.92 -28.45
N GLU A 206 -7.48 -35.02 -28.18
CA GLU A 206 -7.75 -33.74 -27.50
C GLU A 206 -8.79 -32.88 -28.22
N HIS A 207 -8.70 -32.79 -29.55
CA HIS A 207 -9.61 -32.01 -30.38
C HIS A 207 -11.07 -32.49 -30.35
N ARG A 208 -11.35 -33.71 -29.84
CA ARG A 208 -12.71 -34.27 -29.72
C ARG A 208 -13.29 -34.18 -28.33
N ARG A 209 -12.46 -34.00 -27.29
CA ARG A 209 -12.89 -34.02 -25.89
C ARG A 209 -14.00 -33.01 -25.63
N LEU A 210 -13.80 -31.76 -26.07
CA LEU A 210 -14.78 -30.68 -25.90
C LEU A 210 -16.10 -30.98 -26.64
N PRO A 211 -16.13 -31.26 -27.97
CA PRO A 211 -17.37 -31.59 -28.67
C PRO A 211 -18.16 -32.76 -28.07
N ILE A 212 -17.48 -33.80 -27.59
CA ILE A 212 -18.14 -34.97 -26.98
C ILE A 212 -18.83 -34.59 -25.66
N LEU A 213 -18.13 -33.86 -24.78
CA LEU A 213 -18.68 -33.42 -23.50
C LEU A 213 -19.83 -32.43 -23.68
N VAL A 214 -19.69 -31.48 -24.61
CA VAL A 214 -20.74 -30.51 -24.93
C VAL A 214 -21.99 -31.23 -25.40
N GLN A 215 -21.84 -32.16 -26.34
CA GLN A 215 -22.97 -32.94 -26.85
C GLN A 215 -23.63 -33.80 -25.77
N LEU A 216 -22.85 -34.39 -24.87
CA LEU A 216 -23.37 -35.18 -23.74
C LEU A 216 -24.25 -34.32 -22.83
N VAL A 217 -23.73 -33.17 -22.39
CA VAL A 217 -24.43 -32.28 -21.45
C VAL A 217 -25.62 -31.58 -22.11
N ASP A 218 -25.52 -31.18 -23.39
CA ASP A 218 -26.66 -30.64 -24.15
C ASP A 218 -27.81 -31.65 -24.26
N THR A 219 -27.49 -32.95 -24.39
CA THR A 219 -28.51 -34.01 -24.48
C THR A 219 -29.14 -34.32 -23.12
N LEU A 220 -28.34 -34.28 -22.05
CA LEU A 220 -28.79 -34.55 -20.69
C LEU A 220 -29.55 -33.38 -20.06
N GLY A 221 -29.24 -32.16 -20.48
CA GLY A 221 -29.72 -30.92 -19.88
C GLY A 221 -28.64 -30.23 -19.06
N ALA A 222 -28.08 -29.16 -19.63
CA ALA A 222 -26.99 -28.40 -19.01
C ALA A 222 -27.34 -27.82 -17.64
N GLU A 223 -28.59 -27.41 -17.43
CA GLU A 223 -29.07 -26.87 -16.15
C GLU A 223 -28.91 -27.86 -14.99
N LYS A 224 -29.16 -29.17 -15.24
CA LYS A 224 -29.14 -30.20 -14.20
C LYS A 224 -27.81 -30.92 -14.06
N PHE A 225 -27.04 -31.08 -15.14
CA PHE A 225 -25.90 -32.01 -15.16
C PHE A 225 -24.53 -31.39 -15.45
N LEU A 226 -24.45 -30.10 -15.83
CA LEU A 226 -23.16 -29.45 -16.08
C LEU A 226 -22.27 -29.48 -14.82
N TRP A 227 -22.84 -29.19 -13.64
CA TRP A 227 -22.10 -29.26 -12.37
C TRP A 227 -21.60 -30.67 -12.01
N VAL A 228 -22.37 -31.71 -12.39
CA VAL A 228 -21.98 -33.12 -12.19
C VAL A 228 -20.75 -33.44 -13.05
N LEU A 229 -20.75 -33.03 -14.32
CA LEU A 229 -19.60 -33.19 -15.20
C LEU A 229 -18.36 -32.50 -14.61
N LEU A 230 -18.48 -31.25 -14.16
CA LEU A 230 -17.36 -30.49 -13.60
C LEU A 230 -16.79 -31.17 -12.35
N ILE A 231 -17.65 -31.65 -11.46
CA ILE A 231 -17.22 -32.40 -10.26
C ILE A 231 -16.47 -33.66 -10.65
N LEU A 232 -16.98 -34.45 -11.60
CA LEU A 232 -16.31 -35.68 -12.04
C LEU A 232 -14.95 -35.38 -12.69
N LEU A 233 -14.83 -34.27 -13.44
CA LEU A 233 -13.56 -33.81 -13.99
C LEU A 233 -12.57 -33.42 -12.88
N PHE A 234 -13.03 -32.72 -11.83
CA PHE A 234 -12.20 -32.38 -10.68
C PHE A 234 -11.76 -33.63 -9.90
N GLU A 235 -12.65 -34.60 -9.73
CA GLU A 235 -12.34 -35.90 -9.12
C GLU A 235 -11.29 -36.67 -9.93
N GLN A 236 -11.45 -36.72 -11.25
CA GLN A 236 -10.47 -37.34 -12.13
C GLN A 236 -9.10 -36.66 -12.03
N TYR A 237 -9.06 -35.33 -11.93
CA TYR A 237 -7.81 -34.60 -11.73
C TYR A 237 -7.16 -34.92 -10.37
N VAL A 238 -7.95 -34.89 -9.30
CA VAL A 238 -7.49 -35.17 -7.93
C VAL A 238 -6.96 -36.61 -7.80
N THR A 239 -7.52 -37.56 -8.54
CA THR A 239 -7.04 -38.95 -8.57
C THR A 239 -5.76 -39.11 -9.40
N LYS A 240 -5.70 -38.51 -10.61
CA LYS A 240 -4.51 -38.53 -11.47
C LYS A 240 -3.29 -37.85 -10.86
N THR A 241 -3.47 -36.69 -10.23
CA THR A 241 -2.36 -35.91 -9.66
C THR A 241 -1.63 -36.60 -8.52
N VAL A 242 -2.28 -37.54 -7.81
CA VAL A 242 -1.59 -38.38 -6.81
C VAL A 242 -0.55 -39.28 -7.48
N LEU A 243 -0.81 -39.76 -8.70
CA LEU A 243 0.15 -40.55 -9.49
C LEU A 243 1.21 -39.66 -10.14
N ALA A 244 0.81 -38.52 -10.71
CA ALA A 244 1.73 -37.60 -11.40
C ALA A 244 2.64 -36.79 -10.45
N ALA A 245 2.31 -36.72 -9.15
CA ALA A 245 3.10 -36.01 -8.15
C ALA A 245 4.57 -36.44 -8.07
N ALA A 246 4.92 -37.60 -8.62
CA ALA A 246 6.29 -38.09 -8.73
C ALA A 246 7.16 -37.32 -9.75
N TYR A 247 6.58 -36.61 -10.73
CA TYR A 247 7.32 -36.08 -11.89
C TYR A 247 7.46 -34.54 -11.96
N GLY A 248 6.95 -33.79 -10.96
CA GLY A 248 7.24 -32.35 -10.83
C GLY A 248 6.48 -31.38 -11.76
N GLU A 249 5.76 -31.87 -12.77
CA GLU A 249 5.01 -31.04 -13.75
C GLU A 249 3.59 -30.62 -13.30
N LYS A 250 3.34 -30.49 -11.99
CA LYS A 250 1.97 -30.32 -11.47
C LYS A 250 1.25 -29.07 -11.96
N ASP A 251 1.94 -27.93 -11.98
CA ASP A 251 1.30 -26.63 -12.22
C ASP A 251 0.91 -26.46 -13.69
N ALA A 252 1.77 -26.91 -14.62
CA ALA A 252 1.46 -26.87 -16.05
C ALA A 252 0.25 -27.75 -16.42
N ILE A 253 0.15 -28.95 -15.81
CA ILE A 253 -1.00 -29.83 -16.01
C ILE A 253 -2.27 -29.20 -15.42
N LEU A 254 -2.17 -28.58 -14.23
CA LEU A 254 -3.30 -27.87 -13.63
C LEU A 254 -3.80 -26.75 -14.53
N GLU A 255 -2.90 -25.93 -15.07
CA GLU A 255 -3.25 -24.81 -15.95
C GLU A 255 -3.95 -25.30 -17.23
N ALA A 256 -3.40 -26.32 -17.89
CA ALA A 256 -3.99 -26.89 -19.10
C ALA A 256 -5.38 -27.50 -18.85
N ASP A 257 -5.54 -28.27 -17.77
CA ASP A 257 -6.84 -28.87 -17.42
C ASP A 257 -7.86 -27.79 -17.00
N THR A 258 -7.42 -26.75 -16.29
CA THR A 258 -8.28 -25.63 -15.89
C THR A 258 -8.76 -24.84 -17.11
N GLU A 259 -7.88 -24.59 -18.10
CA GLU A 259 -8.26 -23.95 -19.36
C GLU A 259 -9.25 -24.80 -20.18
N PHE A 260 -9.05 -26.11 -20.19
CA PHE A 260 -9.99 -27.05 -20.79
C PHE A 260 -11.36 -26.99 -20.10
N TRP A 261 -11.42 -26.99 -18.77
CA TRP A 261 -12.68 -26.86 -18.03
C TRP A 261 -13.38 -25.52 -18.26
N PHE A 262 -12.61 -24.43 -18.40
CA PHE A 262 -13.19 -23.15 -18.81
C PHE A 262 -13.79 -23.23 -20.20
N SER A 263 -13.11 -23.88 -21.14
CA SER A 263 -13.63 -24.09 -22.49
C SER A 263 -14.95 -24.86 -22.45
N VAL A 264 -15.02 -25.95 -21.67
CA VAL A 264 -16.27 -26.72 -21.46
C VAL A 264 -17.39 -25.84 -20.89
N CYS A 265 -17.14 -25.10 -19.81
CA CYS A 265 -18.13 -24.19 -19.22
C CYS A 265 -18.59 -23.11 -20.20
N CYS A 266 -17.65 -22.54 -20.96
CA CYS A 266 -17.89 -21.41 -21.85
C CYS A 266 -18.69 -21.77 -23.10
N GLU A 267 -18.95 -23.04 -23.39
CA GLU A 267 -19.90 -23.45 -24.42
C GLU A 267 -21.36 -23.24 -23.96
N PHE A 268 -21.65 -23.37 -22.67
CA PHE A 268 -23.00 -23.22 -22.11
C PHE A 268 -23.34 -21.78 -21.72
N SER A 269 -24.63 -21.46 -21.63
CA SER A 269 -25.11 -20.13 -21.25
C SER A 269 -24.57 -19.70 -19.86
N VAL A 270 -24.45 -18.39 -19.65
CA VAL A 270 -24.00 -17.81 -18.36
C VAL A 270 -24.91 -18.27 -17.21
N GLN A 271 -26.21 -18.41 -17.46
CA GLN A 271 -27.17 -18.94 -16.48
C GLN A 271 -26.85 -20.37 -16.06
N HIS A 272 -26.55 -21.26 -17.01
CA HIS A 272 -26.16 -22.64 -16.68
C HIS A 272 -24.84 -22.70 -15.92
N GLN A 273 -23.88 -21.84 -16.27
CA GLN A 273 -22.60 -21.74 -15.56
C GLN A 273 -22.82 -21.33 -14.09
N ILE A 274 -23.55 -20.24 -13.83
CA ILE A 274 -23.81 -19.75 -12.47
C ILE A 274 -24.61 -20.77 -11.65
N GLN A 275 -25.66 -21.35 -12.25
CA GLN A 275 -26.43 -22.41 -11.59
C GLN A 275 -25.54 -23.60 -11.24
N SER A 276 -24.59 -23.94 -12.12
CA SER A 276 -23.63 -25.00 -11.84
C SER A 276 -22.70 -24.68 -10.68
N LEU A 277 -22.21 -23.43 -10.58
CA LEU A 277 -21.39 -23.01 -9.42
C LEU A 277 -22.18 -23.10 -8.12
N MET A 278 -23.45 -22.71 -8.13
CA MET A 278 -24.32 -22.83 -6.97
C MET A 278 -24.52 -24.29 -6.55
N ASN A 279 -24.80 -25.17 -7.51
CA ASN A 279 -24.97 -26.60 -7.25
C ASN A 279 -23.67 -27.25 -6.73
N ILE A 280 -22.50 -26.85 -7.26
CA ILE A 280 -21.18 -27.28 -6.74
C ILE A 280 -21.05 -26.87 -5.28
N LEU A 281 -21.29 -25.61 -4.93
CA LEU A 281 -21.18 -25.15 -3.54
C LEU A 281 -22.13 -25.89 -2.60
N GLN A 282 -23.39 -26.11 -3.01
CA GLN A 282 -24.36 -26.88 -2.24
C GLN A 282 -23.92 -28.34 -2.06
N TYR A 283 -23.32 -28.94 -3.08
CA TYR A 283 -22.75 -30.27 -2.98
C TYR A 283 -21.55 -30.33 -2.03
N LEU A 284 -20.63 -29.35 -2.11
CA LEU A 284 -19.47 -29.26 -1.21
C LEU A 284 -19.88 -29.11 0.27
N LEU A 285 -21.02 -28.47 0.54
CA LEU A 285 -21.61 -28.37 1.89
C LEU A 285 -22.10 -29.71 2.43
N LYS A 286 -22.59 -30.59 1.55
CA LYS A 286 -23.09 -31.92 1.94
C LYS A 286 -21.96 -32.93 2.18
N LEU A 287 -20.76 -32.70 1.62
CA LEU A 287 -19.61 -33.58 1.80
C LEU A 287 -19.00 -33.50 3.22
N PRO A 288 -18.61 -34.65 3.82
CA PRO A 288 -18.04 -34.69 5.17
C PRO A 288 -16.73 -33.88 5.31
N GLU A 289 -16.42 -33.42 6.52
CA GLU A 289 -15.22 -32.62 6.81
C GLU A 289 -13.92 -33.45 6.77
N GLU A 290 -13.95 -34.65 7.35
CA GLU A 290 -12.88 -35.65 7.34
C GLU A 290 -13.49 -37.03 7.04
N LYS A 291 -12.68 -37.95 6.51
CA LYS A 291 -13.06 -39.35 6.41
C LYS A 291 -13.08 -39.90 7.84
N GLU A 292 -14.22 -40.42 8.30
CA GLU A 292 -14.27 -41.11 9.59
C GLU A 292 -13.31 -42.31 9.53
N GLU A 293 -12.20 -42.22 10.27
CA GLU A 293 -11.35 -43.38 10.49
C GLU A 293 -12.16 -44.37 11.31
N THR A 294 -12.48 -45.51 10.70
CA THR A 294 -13.33 -46.57 11.25
C THR A 294 -12.83 -47.03 12.61
N ILE A 295 -13.33 -46.41 13.69
CA ILE A 295 -13.29 -46.97 15.03
C ILE A 295 -14.67 -47.56 15.28
N SER A 296 -14.69 -48.88 15.39
CA SER A 296 -15.80 -49.74 15.87
C SER A 296 -17.10 -49.72 15.07
N LYS A 297 -17.23 -50.70 14.17
CA LYS A 297 -18.51 -51.37 13.88
C LYS A 297 -19.07 -51.95 15.18
N ALA A 298 -19.82 -51.16 15.95
CA ALA A 298 -20.60 -51.65 17.07
C ALA A 298 -21.85 -50.79 17.25
N VAL A 299 -22.94 -51.26 16.62
CA VAL A 299 -24.33 -51.08 17.06
C VAL A 299 -24.76 -49.65 17.38
N SER A 300 -25.18 -48.90 16.36
CA SER A 300 -26.23 -47.90 16.57
C SER A 300 -27.26 -48.03 15.45
N ASN A 301 -28.48 -48.34 15.88
CA ASN A 301 -29.63 -48.65 15.06
C ASN A 301 -30.01 -47.46 14.16
N LYS A 302 -30.25 -47.80 12.89
CA LYS A 302 -31.07 -47.11 11.90
C LYS A 302 -31.87 -45.91 12.47
N SER A 303 -31.29 -44.72 12.38
CA SER A 303 -32.05 -43.48 12.33
C SER A 303 -32.31 -43.17 10.86
N GLU A 304 -33.44 -43.67 10.37
CA GLU A 304 -34.05 -43.35 9.09
C GLU A 304 -34.34 -41.84 9.01
N SER A 305 -33.44 -41.05 8.42
CA SER A 305 -33.75 -39.75 7.77
C SER A 305 -32.52 -39.05 7.18
N GLN A 306 -31.45 -39.76 6.82
CA GLN A 306 -30.41 -39.17 5.97
C GLN A 306 -30.89 -39.33 4.53
N GLU A 307 -31.33 -38.24 3.91
CA GLU A 307 -31.59 -38.19 2.47
C GLU A 307 -30.38 -38.82 1.75
N GLU A 308 -30.58 -40.02 1.22
CA GLU A 308 -29.53 -40.81 0.59
C GLU A 308 -28.90 -39.98 -0.55
N MET A 309 -27.64 -39.60 -0.36
CA MET A 309 -26.93 -38.68 -1.24
C MET A 309 -26.72 -39.29 -2.62
N LEU A 310 -26.86 -38.49 -3.68
CA LEU A 310 -26.20 -38.76 -4.96
C LEU A 310 -24.68 -38.73 -4.72
N GLN A 311 -24.08 -39.90 -4.50
CA GLN A 311 -22.65 -40.04 -4.26
C GLN A 311 -21.87 -39.88 -5.57
N ILE A 312 -21.65 -38.63 -6.00
CA ILE A 312 -20.84 -38.34 -7.20
C ILE A 312 -19.36 -38.59 -6.89
N PHE A 313 -18.88 -38.03 -5.77
CA PHE A 313 -17.54 -38.26 -5.24
C PHE A 313 -17.60 -39.33 -4.16
N ASN A 314 -16.97 -40.48 -4.39
CA ASN A 314 -17.03 -41.58 -3.45
C ASN A 314 -16.01 -41.38 -2.30
N VAL A 315 -16.52 -40.95 -1.14
CA VAL A 315 -15.70 -40.68 0.06
C VAL A 315 -15.00 -41.96 0.58
N GLU A 316 -15.56 -43.14 0.31
CA GLU A 316 -15.00 -44.41 0.77
C GLU A 316 -13.76 -44.83 -0.03
N THR A 317 -13.75 -44.58 -1.34
CA THR A 317 -12.61 -44.92 -2.21
C THR A 317 -11.47 -43.91 -2.08
N HIS A 318 -11.78 -42.66 -1.74
CA HIS A 318 -10.79 -41.58 -1.68
C HIS A 318 -10.20 -41.36 -0.28
N THR A 319 -8.99 -40.80 -0.27
CA THR A 319 -8.29 -40.40 0.97
C THR A 319 -8.81 -39.05 1.46
N SER A 320 -8.63 -38.78 2.76
CA SER A 320 -8.95 -37.46 3.36
C SER A 320 -8.15 -36.31 2.72
N LYS A 321 -6.96 -36.59 2.16
CA LYS A 321 -6.15 -35.61 1.42
C LYS A 321 -6.78 -35.30 0.06
N GLN A 322 -7.28 -36.32 -0.65
CA GLN A 322 -7.98 -36.14 -1.93
C GLN A 322 -9.28 -35.34 -1.73
N LEU A 323 -10.07 -35.66 -0.71
CA LEU A 323 -11.29 -34.90 -0.38
C LEU A 323 -11.00 -33.40 -0.15
N ARG A 324 -9.92 -33.09 0.59
CA ARG A 324 -9.47 -31.71 0.81
C ARG A 324 -9.01 -31.04 -0.48
N HIS A 325 -8.19 -31.73 -1.28
CA HIS A 325 -7.72 -31.21 -2.57
C HIS A 325 -8.90 -30.92 -3.51
N PHE A 326 -9.87 -31.82 -3.57
CA PHE A 326 -11.12 -31.66 -4.32
C PHE A 326 -11.89 -30.41 -3.87
N LYS A 327 -12.17 -30.27 -2.57
CA LYS A 327 -12.85 -29.07 -2.02
C LYS A 327 -12.13 -27.77 -2.40
N PHE A 328 -10.80 -27.74 -2.28
CA PHE A 328 -10.00 -26.57 -2.62
C PHE A 328 -10.00 -26.26 -4.12
N LEU A 329 -9.84 -27.29 -4.95
CA LEU A 329 -9.83 -27.16 -6.41
C LEU A 329 -11.16 -26.62 -6.92
N SER A 330 -12.29 -27.13 -6.43
CA SER A 330 -13.61 -26.66 -6.83
C SER A 330 -13.79 -25.16 -6.53
N VAL A 331 -13.43 -24.71 -5.32
CA VAL A 331 -13.54 -23.28 -4.94
C VAL A 331 -12.57 -22.41 -5.74
N SER A 332 -11.35 -22.90 -5.97
CA SER A 332 -10.35 -22.20 -6.79
C SER A 332 -10.82 -22.05 -8.24
N PHE A 333 -11.34 -23.12 -8.84
CA PHE A 333 -11.91 -23.11 -10.18
C PHE A 333 -13.02 -22.08 -10.31
N MET A 334 -13.95 -22.04 -9.35
CA MET A 334 -15.04 -21.05 -9.36
C MET A 334 -14.50 -19.62 -9.33
N SER A 335 -13.52 -19.34 -8.47
CA SER A 335 -12.91 -18.00 -8.40
C SER A 335 -12.19 -17.63 -9.70
N GLN A 336 -11.54 -18.60 -10.37
CA GLN A 336 -10.84 -18.35 -11.63
C GLN A 336 -11.81 -18.21 -12.81
N LEU A 337 -12.87 -19.02 -12.88
CA LEU A 337 -13.92 -18.93 -13.92
C LEU A 337 -14.55 -17.53 -13.92
N LEU A 338 -14.97 -17.04 -12.75
CA LEU A 338 -15.56 -15.70 -12.61
C LEU A 338 -14.56 -14.57 -12.91
N SER A 339 -13.26 -14.86 -12.85
CA SER A 339 -12.20 -13.90 -13.23
C SER A 339 -11.77 -14.03 -14.69
N SER A 340 -12.24 -15.05 -15.41
CA SER A 340 -11.75 -15.35 -16.75
C SER A 340 -12.30 -14.35 -17.78
N ASN A 341 -11.46 -13.96 -18.73
CA ASN A 341 -11.88 -13.06 -19.80
C ASN A 341 -12.97 -13.67 -20.69
N ASN A 342 -12.98 -15.00 -20.85
CA ASN A 342 -14.01 -15.71 -21.63
C ASN A 342 -15.38 -15.60 -20.96
N PHE A 343 -15.45 -15.81 -19.64
CA PHE A 343 -16.67 -15.62 -18.88
C PHE A 343 -17.15 -14.17 -18.96
N LEU A 344 -16.28 -13.20 -18.67
CA LEU A 344 -16.62 -11.77 -18.70
C LEU A 344 -17.09 -11.32 -20.09
N LYS A 345 -16.42 -11.78 -21.15
CA LYS A 345 -16.82 -11.52 -22.53
C LYS A 345 -18.21 -12.09 -22.82
N LYS A 346 -18.47 -13.33 -22.40
CA LYS A 346 -19.78 -13.97 -22.58
C LYS A 346 -20.89 -13.29 -21.79
N VAL A 347 -20.61 -12.81 -20.58
CA VAL A 347 -21.54 -11.98 -19.80
C VAL A 347 -21.89 -10.71 -20.57
N VAL A 348 -20.90 -10.01 -21.11
CA VAL A 348 -21.11 -8.78 -21.89
C VAL A 348 -21.91 -9.07 -23.16
N GLU A 349 -21.56 -10.12 -23.91
CA GLU A 349 -22.23 -10.51 -25.16
C GLU A 349 -23.68 -10.96 -24.97
N SER A 350 -23.97 -11.63 -23.85
CA SER A 350 -25.31 -12.20 -23.64
C SER A 350 -26.37 -11.13 -23.33
N GLY A 351 -25.98 -9.89 -22.98
CA GLY A 351 -26.91 -8.85 -22.51
C GLY A 351 -26.47 -8.17 -21.22
N GLY A 352 -25.23 -8.44 -20.77
CA GLY A 352 -24.63 -7.81 -19.61
C GLY A 352 -25.38 -8.11 -18.31
N PRO A 353 -25.46 -7.14 -17.38
CA PRO A 353 -26.00 -7.34 -16.04
C PRO A 353 -27.51 -7.66 -15.98
N GLU A 354 -28.26 -7.50 -17.08
CA GLU A 354 -29.69 -7.81 -17.10
C GLU A 354 -29.97 -9.32 -16.99
N ILE A 355 -29.16 -10.16 -17.63
CA ILE A 355 -29.29 -11.63 -17.54
C ILE A 355 -28.87 -12.14 -16.16
N LEU A 356 -27.90 -11.47 -15.55
CA LEU A 356 -27.39 -11.84 -14.24
C LEU A 356 -28.32 -11.45 -13.08
N LYS A 357 -29.34 -10.62 -13.36
CA LYS A 357 -30.24 -10.07 -12.36
C LYS A 357 -30.98 -11.19 -11.62
N GLY A 358 -30.77 -11.27 -10.31
CA GLY A 358 -31.32 -12.30 -9.43
C GLY A 358 -30.45 -13.57 -9.31
N LEU A 359 -29.70 -13.95 -10.34
CA LEU A 359 -28.71 -15.04 -10.25
C LEU A 359 -27.52 -14.64 -9.38
N GLU A 360 -27.09 -13.38 -9.50
CA GLU A 360 -26.05 -12.78 -8.66
C GLU A 360 -26.39 -12.86 -7.16
N GLU A 361 -27.62 -12.51 -6.79
CA GLU A 361 -28.09 -12.52 -5.39
C GLU A 361 -28.10 -13.94 -4.82
N ARG A 362 -28.60 -14.91 -5.59
CA ARG A 362 -28.62 -16.33 -5.19
C ARG A 362 -27.21 -16.92 -5.11
N LEU A 363 -26.33 -16.57 -6.05
CA LEU A 363 -24.92 -17.00 -6.02
C LEU A 363 -24.23 -16.44 -4.78
N LEU A 364 -24.44 -15.16 -4.48
CA LEU A 364 -23.93 -14.52 -3.28
C LEU A 364 -24.43 -15.21 -2.00
N GLU A 365 -25.73 -15.46 -1.87
CA GLU A 365 -26.29 -16.19 -0.72
C GLU A 365 -25.66 -17.57 -0.55
N THR A 366 -25.46 -18.29 -1.67
CA THR A 366 -24.83 -19.61 -1.66
C THR A 366 -23.36 -19.55 -1.24
N VAL A 367 -22.60 -18.57 -1.76
CA VAL A 367 -21.20 -18.34 -1.37
C VAL A 367 -21.09 -17.95 0.10
N LEU A 368 -22.00 -17.12 0.62
CA LEU A 368 -22.02 -16.75 2.04
C LEU A 368 -22.39 -17.93 2.95
N GLY A 369 -23.36 -18.74 2.53
CA GLY A 369 -23.68 -20.00 3.20
C GLY A 369 -22.46 -20.93 3.28
N TYR A 370 -21.72 -21.04 2.17
CA TYR A 370 -20.48 -21.80 2.10
C TYR A 370 -19.37 -21.24 3.01
N ILE A 371 -19.14 -19.94 2.97
CA ILE A 371 -18.14 -19.26 3.83
C ILE A 371 -18.47 -19.49 5.31
N ASN A 372 -19.73 -19.39 5.70
CA ASN A 372 -20.15 -19.61 7.07
C ASN A 372 -19.87 -21.06 7.52
N ALA A 373 -20.19 -22.03 6.68
CA ALA A 373 -19.87 -23.43 6.96
C ALA A 373 -18.35 -23.65 7.09
N VAL A 374 -17.55 -23.14 6.14
CA VAL A 374 -16.08 -23.26 6.18
C VAL A 374 -15.47 -22.56 7.39
N ALA A 375 -15.99 -21.39 7.78
CA ALA A 375 -15.54 -20.68 8.97
C ALA A 375 -15.83 -21.48 10.25
N GLN A 376 -17.03 -22.07 10.37
CA GLN A 376 -17.37 -22.96 11.49
C GLN A 376 -16.50 -24.21 11.50
N SER A 377 -16.24 -24.83 10.35
CA SER A 377 -15.32 -25.97 10.24
C SER A 377 -13.89 -25.59 10.62
N MET A 378 -13.45 -24.37 10.28
CA MET A 378 -12.13 -23.86 10.69
C MET A 378 -12.02 -23.71 12.22
N GLU A 379 -13.05 -23.16 12.86
CA GLU A 379 -13.11 -23.01 14.33
C GLU A 379 -13.12 -24.37 15.03
N ARG A 380 -13.94 -25.33 14.55
CA ARG A 380 -14.00 -26.70 15.11
C ARG A 380 -12.69 -27.46 14.98
N ASN A 381 -11.93 -27.20 13.92
CA ASN A 381 -10.67 -27.88 13.65
C ASN A 381 -9.44 -27.07 14.10
N ALA A 382 -9.59 -26.00 14.90
CA ALA A 382 -8.53 -25.06 15.29
C ALA A 382 -7.26 -25.68 15.89
N ASP A 383 -7.36 -26.86 16.51
CA ASP A 383 -6.24 -27.56 17.15
C ASP A 383 -5.63 -28.69 16.28
N LYS A 384 -6.19 -28.95 15.10
CA LYS A 384 -5.74 -30.04 14.21
C LYS A 384 -4.70 -29.56 13.20
N LEU A 385 -3.93 -30.49 12.62
CA LEU A 385 -3.01 -30.21 11.50
C LEU A 385 -3.74 -29.68 10.24
N THR A 386 -5.07 -29.86 10.16
CA THR A 386 -5.91 -29.43 9.04
C THR A 386 -6.25 -27.93 9.05
N VAL A 387 -5.92 -27.18 10.10
CA VAL A 387 -6.21 -25.72 10.20
C VAL A 387 -5.63 -24.93 9.04
N LYS A 388 -4.40 -25.25 8.62
CA LYS A 388 -3.77 -24.56 7.48
C LYS A 388 -4.59 -24.73 6.20
N PHE A 389 -5.14 -25.92 5.98
CA PHE A 389 -6.04 -26.18 4.86
C PHE A 389 -7.33 -25.38 4.98
N TRP A 390 -8.01 -25.43 6.13
CA TRP A 390 -9.26 -24.68 6.33
C TRP A 390 -9.07 -23.17 6.19
N ARG A 391 -7.95 -22.62 6.66
CA ARG A 391 -7.57 -21.22 6.47
C ARG A 391 -7.35 -20.88 5.00
N ALA A 392 -6.69 -21.76 4.24
CA ALA A 392 -6.48 -21.58 2.81
C ALA A 392 -7.79 -21.68 2.01
N LEU A 393 -8.65 -22.63 2.36
CA LEU A 393 -9.98 -22.80 1.76
C LEU A 393 -10.87 -21.59 2.05
N LEU A 394 -10.86 -21.10 3.30
CA LEU A 394 -11.60 -19.90 3.70
C LEU A 394 -11.09 -18.67 2.94
N SER A 395 -9.77 -18.53 2.78
CA SER A 395 -9.17 -17.48 1.93
C SER A 395 -9.66 -17.56 0.49
N LYS A 396 -9.73 -18.76 -0.10
CA LYS A 396 -10.25 -18.94 -1.47
C LYS A 396 -11.75 -18.70 -1.58
N ALA A 397 -12.51 -19.02 -0.54
CA ALA A 397 -13.92 -18.67 -0.48
C ALA A 397 -14.13 -17.15 -0.40
N TYR A 398 -13.24 -16.41 0.28
CA TYR A 398 -13.23 -14.95 0.23
C TYR A 398 -12.81 -14.39 -1.12
N ASP A 399 -11.83 -15.00 -1.80
CA ASP A 399 -11.49 -14.63 -3.19
C ASP A 399 -12.72 -14.81 -4.08
N LEU A 400 -13.46 -15.91 -3.93
CA LEU A 400 -14.71 -16.15 -4.66
C LEU A 400 -15.76 -15.08 -4.37
N LEU A 401 -15.95 -14.70 -3.10
CA LEU A 401 -16.85 -13.60 -2.71
C LEU A 401 -16.45 -12.27 -3.39
N ASP A 402 -15.16 -11.98 -3.50
CA ASP A 402 -14.69 -10.78 -4.21
C ASP A 402 -15.05 -10.81 -5.69
N LYS A 403 -14.85 -11.96 -6.34
CA LYS A 403 -15.15 -12.11 -7.77
C LYS A 403 -16.64 -12.00 -8.04
N VAL A 404 -17.49 -12.59 -7.19
CA VAL A 404 -18.94 -12.42 -7.28
C VAL A 404 -19.33 -10.95 -7.09
N ASN A 405 -18.81 -10.28 -6.07
CA ASN A 405 -19.11 -8.86 -5.82
C ASN A 405 -18.60 -7.93 -6.94
N ALA A 406 -17.54 -8.31 -7.66
CA ALA A 406 -17.04 -7.56 -8.80
C ALA A 406 -17.99 -7.61 -10.02
N LEU A 407 -18.84 -8.64 -10.12
CA LEU A 407 -19.84 -8.78 -11.18
C LEU A 407 -21.08 -7.92 -10.91
N LEU A 408 -21.37 -7.63 -9.64
CA LEU A 408 -22.55 -6.86 -9.24
C LEU A 408 -22.55 -5.45 -9.84
N PRO A 409 -23.66 -5.01 -10.46
CA PRO A 409 -23.91 -3.60 -10.72
C PRO A 409 -23.77 -2.76 -9.44
N THR A 410 -23.29 -1.52 -9.56
CA THR A 410 -23.14 -0.62 -8.40
C THR A 410 -24.43 -0.48 -7.57
N GLU A 411 -25.60 -0.52 -8.22
CA GLU A 411 -26.89 -0.39 -7.56
C GLU A 411 -27.23 -1.57 -6.64
N THR A 412 -26.82 -2.79 -6.97
CA THR A 412 -26.99 -4.01 -6.16
C THR A 412 -25.83 -4.22 -5.20
N PHE A 413 -24.62 -3.77 -5.56
CA PHE A 413 -23.43 -3.82 -4.71
C PHE A 413 -23.62 -3.14 -3.35
N ILE A 414 -24.23 -1.94 -3.30
CA ILE A 414 -24.36 -1.20 -2.03
C ILE A 414 -25.28 -1.92 -1.02
N PRO A 415 -26.52 -2.35 -1.38
CA PRO A 415 -27.36 -3.16 -0.50
C PRO A 415 -26.67 -4.45 -0.02
N VAL A 416 -25.97 -5.14 -0.93
CA VAL A 416 -25.22 -6.36 -0.61
C VAL A 416 -24.15 -6.08 0.43
N ILE A 417 -23.29 -5.10 0.19
CA ILE A 417 -22.23 -4.70 1.12
C ILE A 417 -22.83 -4.29 2.47
N ARG A 418 -23.95 -3.57 2.47
CA ARG A 418 -24.66 -3.23 3.72
C ARG A 418 -25.04 -4.48 4.52
N GLY A 419 -25.57 -5.51 3.86
CA GLY A 419 -25.87 -6.80 4.47
C GLY A 419 -24.62 -7.51 4.98
N LEU A 420 -23.53 -7.50 4.21
CA LEU A 420 -22.25 -8.14 4.58
C LEU A 420 -21.55 -7.45 5.75
N VAL A 421 -21.63 -6.12 5.83
CA VAL A 421 -21.11 -5.31 6.94
C VAL A 421 -21.85 -5.62 8.24
N GLY A 422 -23.12 -6.05 8.15
CA GLY A 422 -23.92 -6.54 9.28
C GLY A 422 -23.73 -8.02 9.64
N ASN A 423 -22.84 -8.75 8.96
CA ASN A 423 -22.65 -10.19 9.16
C ASN A 423 -22.09 -10.52 10.55
N ARG A 424 -22.40 -11.70 11.10
CA ARG A 424 -21.89 -12.15 12.41
C ARG A 424 -20.38 -12.40 12.41
N LEU A 425 -19.83 -12.89 11.29
CA LEU A 425 -18.41 -13.24 11.19
C LEU A 425 -17.54 -11.98 11.00
N PRO A 426 -16.57 -11.70 11.89
CA PRO A 426 -15.67 -10.54 11.77
C PRO A 426 -14.88 -10.53 10.46
N SER A 427 -14.47 -11.70 9.97
CA SER A 427 -13.72 -11.84 8.72
C SER A 427 -14.54 -11.46 7.48
N VAL A 428 -15.84 -11.80 7.46
CA VAL A 428 -16.76 -11.39 6.37
C VAL A 428 -16.92 -9.87 6.38
N ARG A 429 -17.12 -9.28 7.56
CA ARG A 429 -17.22 -7.83 7.70
C ARG A 429 -15.95 -7.12 7.26
N ARG A 430 -14.78 -7.63 7.63
CA ARG A 430 -13.49 -7.12 7.14
C ARG A 430 -13.45 -7.08 5.62
N LYS A 431 -13.77 -8.21 5.00
CA LYS A 431 -13.70 -8.35 3.55
C LYS A 431 -14.70 -7.44 2.83
N ALA A 432 -15.90 -7.29 3.39
CA ALA A 432 -16.90 -6.35 2.89
C ALA A 432 -16.40 -4.90 2.94
N LEU A 433 -15.72 -4.51 4.03
CA LEU A 433 -15.10 -3.18 4.15
C LEU A 433 -13.94 -2.99 3.18
N ASP A 434 -13.09 -4.00 2.98
CA ASP A 434 -12.00 -3.95 2.01
C ASP A 434 -12.52 -3.81 0.57
N LEU A 435 -13.58 -4.55 0.21
CA LEU A 435 -14.28 -4.41 -1.07
C LEU A 435 -14.88 -3.03 -1.26
N LEU A 436 -15.53 -2.50 -0.22
CA LEU A 436 -16.07 -1.15 -0.24
C LEU A 436 -14.96 -0.10 -0.43
N ASN A 437 -13.84 -0.24 0.27
CA ASN A 437 -12.69 0.65 0.15
C ASN A 437 -12.10 0.61 -1.26
N ASN A 438 -11.90 -0.58 -1.83
CA ASN A 438 -11.42 -0.75 -3.20
C ASN A 438 -12.37 -0.06 -4.21
N LYS A 439 -13.69 -0.18 -4.01
CA LYS A 439 -14.68 0.48 -4.88
C LYS A 439 -14.66 2.01 -4.72
N LEU A 440 -14.49 2.53 -3.50
CA LEU A 440 -14.43 3.97 -3.23
C LEU A 440 -13.14 4.63 -3.69
N GLN A 441 -12.04 3.88 -3.78
CA GLN A 441 -10.75 4.37 -4.30
C GLN A 441 -10.71 4.44 -5.84
N GLN A 442 -11.61 3.75 -6.54
CA GLN A 442 -11.82 3.94 -7.97
C GLN A 442 -12.39 5.36 -8.13
N ASN A 443 -11.59 6.30 -8.66
CA ASN A 443 -11.94 7.72 -8.86
C ASN A 443 -13.03 7.89 -9.94
N ILE A 444 -14.21 7.32 -9.72
CA ILE A 444 -15.37 7.31 -10.61
C ILE A 444 -16.33 8.41 -10.17
N SER A 445 -16.94 9.12 -11.13
CA SER A 445 -18.03 10.05 -10.83
C SER A 445 -19.33 9.28 -10.52
N TRP A 446 -19.87 9.48 -9.32
CA TRP A 446 -21.05 8.76 -8.85
C TRP A 446 -22.33 9.58 -9.07
N LYS A 447 -23.41 8.90 -9.49
CA LYS A 447 -24.75 9.53 -9.56
C LYS A 447 -25.23 9.87 -8.14
N LYS A 448 -25.97 10.98 -7.98
CA LYS A 448 -26.48 11.43 -6.66
C LYS A 448 -27.28 10.36 -5.90
N THR A 449 -28.08 9.55 -6.59
CA THR A 449 -28.84 8.44 -6.00
C THR A 449 -27.94 7.40 -5.33
N ILE A 450 -26.81 7.08 -5.95
CA ILE A 450 -25.80 6.13 -5.46
C ILE A 450 -25.06 6.73 -4.26
N VAL A 451 -24.72 8.02 -4.32
CA VAL A 451 -24.10 8.75 -3.18
C VAL A 451 -25.00 8.67 -1.95
N THR A 452 -26.31 8.91 -2.09
CA THR A 452 -27.25 8.79 -0.98
C THR A 452 -27.27 7.37 -0.38
N ARG A 453 -27.09 6.33 -1.19
CA ARG A 453 -27.00 4.95 -0.69
C ARG A 453 -25.69 4.69 0.05
N PHE A 454 -24.56 5.20 -0.42
CA PHE A 454 -23.29 5.13 0.32
C PHE A 454 -23.37 5.85 1.67
N LEU A 455 -24.00 7.02 1.72
CA LEU A 455 -24.17 7.78 2.97
C LEU A 455 -25.04 7.04 3.99
N LYS A 456 -25.99 6.20 3.55
CA LYS A 456 -26.78 5.33 4.45
C LYS A 456 -25.95 4.23 5.14
N LEU A 457 -24.71 3.98 4.71
CA LEU A 457 -23.79 3.05 5.39
C LEU A 457 -23.09 3.69 6.60
N VAL A 458 -23.04 5.01 6.69
CA VAL A 458 -22.31 5.73 7.75
C VAL A 458 -22.75 5.28 9.16
N PRO A 459 -24.06 5.13 9.48
CA PRO A 459 -24.49 4.64 10.79
C PRO A 459 -24.02 3.21 11.08
N ASP A 460 -24.04 2.33 10.06
CA ASP A 460 -23.64 0.93 10.19
C ASP A 460 -22.12 0.83 10.45
N LEU A 461 -21.32 1.65 9.76
CA LEU A 461 -19.87 1.76 9.99
C LEU A 461 -19.56 2.32 11.38
N LEU A 462 -20.29 3.32 11.84
CA LEU A 462 -20.13 3.86 13.20
C LEU A 462 -20.46 2.82 14.27
N ALA A 463 -21.45 1.96 14.04
CA ALA A 463 -21.76 0.85 14.94
C ALA A 463 -20.57 -0.11 15.08
N ILE A 464 -19.88 -0.45 13.99
CA ILE A 464 -18.66 -1.29 14.03
C ILE A 464 -17.56 -0.63 14.84
N VAL A 465 -17.31 0.67 14.59
CA VAL A 465 -16.26 1.42 15.28
C VAL A 465 -16.48 1.48 16.81
N GLN A 466 -17.75 1.52 17.25
CA GLN A 466 -18.12 1.62 18.66
C GLN A 466 -18.23 0.26 19.39
N ARG A 467 -18.33 -0.87 18.68
CA ARG A 467 -18.39 -2.22 19.27
C ARG A 467 -17.02 -2.60 19.86
N LYS A 468 -16.85 -2.42 21.17
CA LYS A 468 -15.65 -2.91 21.90
C LYS A 468 -15.98 -3.86 23.05
N LYS A 469 -17.08 -3.61 23.78
CA LYS A 469 -17.35 -4.21 25.11
C LYS A 469 -18.83 -4.38 25.46
N LYS A 470 -19.71 -4.63 24.49
CA LYS A 470 -21.04 -5.18 24.84
C LYS A 470 -20.92 -6.70 24.76
N GLU A 471 -20.93 -7.33 25.93
CA GLU A 471 -21.16 -8.75 26.23
C GLU A 471 -21.02 -9.72 25.04
N GLY A 472 -19.84 -10.34 24.90
CA GLY A 472 -19.67 -11.58 24.12
C GLY A 472 -19.26 -11.45 22.65
N GLU A 473 -19.34 -10.28 22.00
CA GLU A 473 -18.89 -10.09 20.62
C GLU A 473 -17.77 -9.02 20.53
N GLU A 474 -16.54 -9.39 20.90
CA GLU A 474 -15.38 -8.50 20.71
C GLU A 474 -15.11 -8.28 19.21
N GLU A 475 -15.30 -7.05 18.74
CA GLU A 475 -14.91 -6.67 17.39
C GLU A 475 -13.39 -6.65 17.27
N GLN A 476 -12.85 -7.30 16.24
CA GLN A 476 -11.42 -7.27 15.98
C GLN A 476 -10.97 -5.82 15.73
N ALA A 477 -9.88 -5.39 16.37
CA ALA A 477 -9.35 -4.04 16.22
C ALA A 477 -9.07 -3.63 14.76
N ILE A 478 -8.72 -4.61 13.93
CA ILE A 478 -8.52 -4.42 12.49
C ILE A 478 -9.82 -3.96 11.81
N ASN A 479 -10.99 -4.53 12.15
CA ASN A 479 -12.27 -4.12 11.56
C ASN A 479 -12.64 -2.69 11.94
N ARG A 480 -12.35 -2.29 13.19
CA ARG A 480 -12.54 -0.92 13.65
C ARG A 480 -11.63 0.06 12.89
N GLN A 481 -10.39 -0.32 12.64
CA GLN A 481 -9.45 0.45 11.80
C GLN A 481 -9.94 0.57 10.36
N THR A 482 -10.31 -0.55 9.73
CA THR A 482 -10.80 -0.55 8.35
C THR A 482 -12.09 0.26 8.23
N ALA A 483 -13.00 0.18 9.20
CA ALA A 483 -14.22 0.98 9.23
C ALA A 483 -13.94 2.49 9.37
N LEU A 484 -13.00 2.89 10.24
CA LEU A 484 -12.54 4.28 10.34
C LEU A 484 -11.90 4.77 9.03
N TYR A 485 -11.14 3.90 8.36
CA TYR A 485 -10.55 4.19 7.06
C TYR A 485 -11.61 4.33 5.97
N THR A 486 -12.64 3.47 5.96
CA THR A 486 -13.81 3.60 5.07
C THR A 486 -14.54 4.92 5.31
N LEU A 487 -14.78 5.29 6.58
CA LEU A 487 -15.41 6.57 6.93
C LEU A 487 -14.59 7.76 6.45
N LYS A 488 -13.26 7.70 6.57
CA LYS A 488 -12.34 8.67 5.99
C LYS A 488 -12.48 8.77 4.46
N LEU A 489 -12.51 7.64 3.75
CA LEU A 489 -12.66 7.62 2.29
C LEU A 489 -14.02 8.16 1.84
N LEU A 490 -15.11 7.78 2.52
CA LEU A 490 -16.44 8.32 2.28
C LEU A 490 -16.47 9.84 2.47
N CYS A 491 -15.82 10.34 3.53
CA CYS A 491 -15.74 11.76 3.81
C CYS A 491 -14.93 12.51 2.74
N LYS A 492 -13.79 11.94 2.31
CA LYS A 492 -12.97 12.51 1.25
C LYS A 492 -13.73 12.63 -0.08
N ASN A 493 -14.53 11.62 -0.41
CA ASN A 493 -15.24 11.58 -1.70
C ASN A 493 -16.56 12.37 -1.69
N PHE A 494 -17.29 12.39 -0.58
CA PHE A 494 -18.68 12.90 -0.53
C PHE A 494 -18.92 13.98 0.53
N GLY A 495 -17.98 14.19 1.45
CA GLY A 495 -18.18 15.06 2.62
C GLY A 495 -18.29 16.54 2.28
N ALA A 496 -17.66 17.01 1.20
CA ALA A 496 -17.75 18.39 0.76
C ALA A 496 -19.17 18.77 0.28
N GLU A 497 -19.87 17.85 -0.40
CA GLU A 497 -21.24 18.07 -0.89
C GLU A 497 -22.31 17.70 0.16
N ASN A 498 -22.00 16.79 1.08
CA ASN A 498 -22.94 16.24 2.06
C ASN A 498 -22.29 16.17 3.45
N PRO A 499 -22.19 17.29 4.18
CA PRO A 499 -21.47 17.33 5.46
C PRO A 499 -22.24 16.70 6.63
N ASP A 500 -23.58 16.77 6.65
CA ASP A 500 -24.41 16.37 7.80
C ASP A 500 -24.15 14.93 8.32
N PRO A 501 -24.01 13.91 7.45
CA PRO A 501 -23.73 12.53 7.90
C PRO A 501 -22.38 12.37 8.61
N PHE A 502 -21.42 13.28 8.39
CA PHE A 502 -20.07 13.18 8.94
C PHE A 502 -19.90 13.91 10.28
N VAL A 503 -20.88 14.69 10.73
CA VAL A 503 -20.86 15.31 12.07
C VAL A 503 -20.84 14.24 13.19
N PRO A 504 -21.69 13.19 13.16
CA PRO A 504 -21.59 12.07 14.10
C PRO A 504 -20.29 11.27 13.98
N VAL A 505 -19.70 11.22 12.77
CA VAL A 505 -18.41 10.56 12.52
C VAL A 505 -17.30 11.26 13.27
N LEU A 506 -17.23 12.60 13.15
CA LEU A 506 -16.27 13.40 13.90
C LEU A 506 -16.44 13.21 15.41
N SER A 507 -17.68 13.29 15.92
CA SER A 507 -17.94 13.11 17.35
C SER A 507 -17.51 11.73 17.86
N THR A 508 -17.74 10.67 17.07
CA THR A 508 -17.31 9.32 17.42
C THR A 508 -15.79 9.19 17.40
N ALA A 509 -15.12 9.71 16.37
CA ALA A 509 -13.66 9.66 16.26
C ALA A 509 -12.98 10.45 17.40
N VAL A 510 -13.50 11.63 17.76
CA VAL A 510 -13.02 12.43 18.90
C VAL A 510 -13.17 11.65 20.21
N LYS A 511 -14.32 11.00 20.44
CA LYS A 511 -14.54 10.16 21.63
C LYS A 511 -13.57 8.98 21.72
N LEU A 512 -13.04 8.47 20.61
CA LEU A 512 -12.04 7.38 20.61
C LEU A 512 -10.66 7.85 21.01
N ILE A 513 -10.32 9.11 20.71
CA ILE A 513 -9.01 9.72 21.02
C ILE A 513 -8.99 10.25 22.48
N ALA A 514 -10.16 10.35 23.12
CA ALA A 514 -10.25 10.80 24.50
C ALA A 514 -9.40 9.89 25.43
N PRO A 515 -8.55 10.47 26.30
CA PRO A 515 -7.59 9.72 27.11
C PRO A 515 -8.23 8.73 28.10
N GLU A 516 -9.51 8.94 28.44
CA GLU A 516 -10.31 8.04 29.28
C GLU A 516 -10.52 6.66 28.62
N ARG A 517 -10.49 6.59 27.28
CA ARG A 517 -10.64 5.34 26.53
C ARG A 517 -9.27 4.77 26.22
N LYS A 518 -8.87 3.71 26.95
CA LYS A 518 -7.72 2.88 26.57
C LYS A 518 -8.02 2.13 25.26
N GLU A 519 -7.53 2.66 24.14
CA GLU A 519 -7.65 2.08 22.79
C GLU A 519 -6.30 1.58 22.26
N GLU A 520 -6.33 0.69 21.27
CA GLU A 520 -5.12 0.21 20.62
C GLU A 520 -4.50 1.29 19.71
N LYS A 521 -3.16 1.32 19.63
CA LYS A 521 -2.40 2.35 18.89
C LYS A 521 -2.83 2.50 17.43
N ASN A 522 -3.05 1.39 16.72
CA ASN A 522 -3.46 1.43 15.31
C ASN A 522 -4.88 1.97 15.11
N VAL A 523 -5.79 1.69 16.06
CA VAL A 523 -7.16 2.24 16.06
C VAL A 523 -7.10 3.74 16.32
N LEU A 524 -6.29 4.19 17.30
CA LEU A 524 -6.08 5.60 17.60
C LEU A 524 -5.47 6.34 16.40
N GLY A 525 -4.45 5.77 15.75
CA GLY A 525 -3.87 6.32 14.52
C GLY A 525 -4.91 6.47 13.40
N SER A 526 -5.72 5.44 13.15
CA SER A 526 -6.82 5.52 12.16
C SER A 526 -7.88 6.55 12.54
N ALA A 527 -8.20 6.68 13.82
CA ALA A 527 -9.13 7.67 14.33
C ALA A 527 -8.60 9.10 14.14
N LEU A 528 -7.32 9.35 14.43
CA LEU A 528 -6.65 10.63 14.21
C LEU A 528 -6.64 11.02 12.73
N LEU A 529 -6.34 10.08 11.83
CA LEU A 529 -6.41 10.32 10.38
C LEU A 529 -7.84 10.59 9.91
N CYS A 530 -8.85 9.95 10.52
CA CYS A 530 -10.26 10.22 10.26
C CYS A 530 -10.63 11.63 10.75
N VAL A 531 -10.23 12.02 11.97
CA VAL A 531 -10.43 13.38 12.49
C VAL A 531 -9.78 14.41 11.57
N ALA A 532 -8.56 14.17 11.09
CA ALA A 532 -7.87 15.08 10.18
C ALA A 532 -8.72 15.35 8.93
N GLU A 533 -9.12 14.28 8.23
CA GLU A 533 -9.91 14.38 7.00
C GLU A 533 -11.28 15.01 7.24
N VAL A 534 -12.02 14.52 8.25
CA VAL A 534 -13.38 14.97 8.54
C VAL A 534 -13.39 16.42 9.03
N THR A 535 -12.40 16.85 9.81
CA THR A 535 -12.29 18.26 10.21
C THR A 535 -12.03 19.15 8.99
N SER A 536 -11.21 18.69 8.05
CA SER A 536 -10.89 19.45 6.85
C SER A 536 -12.06 19.67 5.90
N THR A 537 -12.95 18.68 5.80
CA THR A 537 -14.14 18.75 4.94
C THR A 537 -15.28 19.50 5.61
N LEU A 538 -15.50 19.29 6.91
CA LEU A 538 -16.59 19.93 7.66
C LEU A 538 -16.34 21.40 7.98
N GLN A 539 -15.08 21.84 8.04
CA GLN A 539 -14.70 23.22 8.33
C GLN A 539 -15.44 23.77 9.56
N ALA A 540 -16.29 24.79 9.40
CA ALA A 540 -17.03 25.43 10.49
C ALA A 540 -17.91 24.47 11.31
N LEU A 541 -18.41 23.38 10.72
CA LEU A 541 -19.23 22.39 11.42
C LEU A 541 -18.43 21.54 12.42
N ALA A 542 -17.09 21.56 12.35
CA ALA A 542 -16.22 20.87 13.31
C ALA A 542 -15.99 21.68 14.60
N VAL A 543 -16.29 22.99 14.61
CA VAL A 543 -16.06 23.89 15.76
C VAL A 543 -16.70 23.41 17.06
N PRO A 544 -17.95 22.87 17.10
CA PRO A 544 -18.55 22.37 18.33
C PRO A 544 -17.80 21.20 18.99
N GLN A 545 -17.02 20.44 18.22
CA GLN A 545 -16.22 19.32 18.75
C GLN A 545 -14.80 19.74 19.17
N LEU A 546 -14.35 20.94 18.77
CA LEU A 546 -13.00 21.43 19.04
C LEU A 546 -12.63 21.44 20.55
N PRO A 547 -13.53 21.80 21.49
CA PRO A 547 -13.23 21.76 22.93
C PRO A 547 -12.96 20.35 23.48
N SER A 548 -13.50 19.31 22.84
CA SER A 548 -13.22 17.92 23.22
C SER A 548 -12.00 17.36 22.47
N LEU A 549 -11.84 17.75 21.20
CA LEU A 549 -10.76 17.29 20.34
C LEU A 549 -9.39 17.82 20.78
N MET A 550 -9.24 19.13 20.96
CA MET A 550 -7.93 19.75 21.16
C MET A 550 -7.24 19.28 22.45
N PRO A 551 -7.90 19.21 23.62
CA PRO A 551 -7.28 18.65 24.82
C PRO A 551 -6.84 17.20 24.62
N SER A 552 -7.66 16.38 23.97
CA SER A 552 -7.35 14.97 23.70
C SER A 552 -6.14 14.83 22.76
N LEU A 553 -6.08 15.63 21.71
CA LEU A 553 -4.98 15.64 20.74
C LEU A 553 -3.67 16.13 21.37
N LEU A 554 -3.71 17.22 22.14
CA LEU A 554 -2.55 17.74 22.85
C LEU A 554 -2.04 16.78 23.92
N THR A 555 -2.94 16.12 24.66
CA THR A 555 -2.56 15.08 25.64
C THR A 555 -1.95 13.87 24.95
N THR A 556 -2.49 13.47 23.81
CA THR A 556 -1.92 12.40 22.98
C THR A 556 -0.48 12.72 22.63
N MET A 557 -0.20 13.94 22.16
CA MET A 557 1.13 14.38 21.75
C MET A 557 2.13 14.53 22.92
N LYS A 558 1.63 14.81 24.14
CA LYS A 558 2.47 14.91 25.36
C LYS A 558 3.07 13.58 25.80
N ASN A 559 2.44 12.44 25.48
CA ASN A 559 2.91 11.10 25.90
C ASN A 559 4.08 10.62 25.01
N THR A 560 5.17 11.36 25.01
CA THR A 560 6.26 11.26 24.04
C THR A 560 6.99 9.92 24.04
N SER A 561 7.12 9.26 25.19
CA SER A 561 7.68 7.90 25.28
C SER A 561 6.90 6.89 24.42
N GLU A 562 5.58 7.07 24.30
CA GLU A 562 4.73 6.20 23.49
C GLU A 562 4.78 6.56 22.00
N LEU A 563 4.89 7.85 21.65
CA LEU A 563 4.94 8.30 20.25
C LEU A 563 6.20 7.84 19.51
N VAL A 564 7.36 7.86 20.17
CA VAL A 564 8.63 7.44 19.54
C VAL A 564 8.62 5.95 19.21
N SER A 565 7.85 5.13 19.93
CA SER A 565 7.73 3.70 19.65
C SER A 565 7.03 3.35 18.32
N SER A 566 6.29 4.30 17.71
CA SER A 566 5.54 4.05 16.48
C SER A 566 5.44 5.31 15.61
N GLU A 567 6.29 5.41 14.59
CA GLU A 567 6.31 6.54 13.65
C GLU A 567 4.94 6.79 13.01
N VAL A 568 4.18 5.74 12.67
CA VAL A 568 2.84 5.85 12.09
C VAL A 568 1.87 6.56 13.02
N TYR A 569 1.96 6.32 14.33
CA TYR A 569 1.10 6.96 15.32
C TYR A 569 1.43 8.45 15.46
N LEU A 570 2.72 8.80 15.54
CA LEU A 570 3.19 10.18 15.54
C LEU A 570 2.76 10.94 14.29
N LEU A 571 2.92 10.34 13.10
CA LEU A 571 2.50 10.93 11.84
C LEU A 571 0.99 11.18 11.80
N SER A 572 0.19 10.28 12.37
CA SER A 572 -1.26 10.42 12.44
C SER A 572 -1.69 11.56 13.36
N ALA A 573 -1.05 11.70 14.53
CA ALA A 573 -1.30 12.80 15.47
C ALA A 573 -0.89 14.15 14.88
N LEU A 574 0.30 14.23 14.25
CA LEU A 574 0.76 15.42 13.55
C LEU A 574 -0.16 15.80 12.39
N ALA A 575 -0.63 14.82 11.60
CA ALA A 575 -1.58 15.06 10.52
C ALA A 575 -2.89 15.65 11.03
N ALA A 576 -3.43 15.13 12.13
CA ALA A 576 -4.62 15.67 12.77
C ALA A 576 -4.40 17.11 13.25
N LEU A 577 -3.30 17.38 13.96
CA LEU A 577 -3.01 18.72 14.46
C LEU A 577 -2.84 19.72 13.32
N GLN A 578 -2.03 19.36 12.31
CA GLN A 578 -1.81 20.19 11.13
C GLN A 578 -3.13 20.53 10.45
N LYS A 579 -3.98 19.52 10.21
CA LYS A 579 -5.23 19.74 9.49
C LYS A 579 -6.24 20.57 10.28
N VAL A 580 -6.29 20.40 11.60
CA VAL A 580 -7.13 21.24 12.48
C VAL A 580 -6.65 22.71 12.44
N VAL A 581 -5.34 22.94 12.54
CA VAL A 581 -4.74 24.29 12.51
C VAL A 581 -4.95 24.97 11.15
N GLU A 582 -4.74 24.25 10.04
CA GLU A 582 -4.96 24.77 8.69
C GLU A 582 -6.43 25.14 8.42
N THR A 583 -7.36 24.33 8.94
CA THR A 583 -8.79 24.48 8.60
C THR A 583 -9.49 25.49 9.51
N LEU A 584 -9.09 25.58 10.79
CA LEU A 584 -9.78 26.37 11.81
C LEU A 584 -8.89 27.44 12.50
N PRO A 585 -8.06 28.21 11.78
CA PRO A 585 -7.09 29.12 12.40
C PRO A 585 -7.74 30.19 13.30
N HIS A 586 -8.97 30.61 13.00
CA HIS A 586 -9.70 31.60 13.80
C HIS A 586 -10.17 31.08 15.17
N PHE A 587 -10.22 29.76 15.38
CA PHE A 587 -10.76 29.13 16.60
C PHE A 587 -9.69 28.46 17.47
N ILE A 588 -8.43 28.44 17.05
CA ILE A 588 -7.35 27.77 17.81
C ILE A 588 -6.77 28.60 18.96
N SER A 589 -7.14 29.88 19.09
CA SER A 589 -6.59 30.80 20.11
C SER A 589 -6.52 30.21 21.53
N PRO A 590 -7.56 29.54 22.07
CA PRO A 590 -7.51 28.96 23.42
C PRO A 590 -6.51 27.82 23.59
N TYR A 591 -6.12 27.17 22.50
CA TYR A 591 -5.25 25.99 22.49
C TYR A 591 -3.84 26.31 21.99
N LEU A 592 -3.61 27.52 21.46
CA LEU A 592 -2.40 27.90 20.75
C LEU A 592 -1.13 27.74 21.59
N GLU A 593 -1.20 28.08 22.88
CA GLU A 593 -0.10 27.86 23.83
C GLU A 593 0.30 26.38 23.93
N GLY A 594 -0.71 25.49 24.03
CA GLY A 594 -0.51 24.05 24.03
C GLY A 594 0.04 23.54 22.70
N ILE A 595 -0.46 24.06 21.57
CA ILE A 595 0.01 23.71 20.22
C ILE A 595 1.49 24.07 20.05
N LEU A 596 1.86 25.33 20.36
CA LEU A 596 3.24 25.80 20.27
C LEU A 596 4.17 24.93 21.12
N SER A 597 3.79 24.65 22.37
CA SER A 597 4.57 23.80 23.27
C SER A 597 4.79 22.40 22.71
N GLN A 598 3.77 21.78 22.13
CA GLN A 598 3.91 20.44 21.53
C GLN A 598 4.75 20.45 20.25
N VAL A 599 4.61 21.47 19.39
CA VAL A 599 5.41 21.60 18.16
C VAL A 599 6.90 21.72 18.48
N ILE A 600 7.24 22.57 19.45
CA ILE A 600 8.61 22.80 19.90
C ILE A 600 9.20 21.53 20.54
N HIS A 601 8.42 20.86 21.39
CA HIS A 601 8.85 19.63 22.03
C HIS A 601 9.06 18.48 21.03
N LEU A 602 8.20 18.35 20.02
CA LEU A 602 8.36 17.33 18.99
C LEU A 602 9.56 17.59 18.08
N GLU A 603 9.92 18.84 17.81
CA GLU A 603 11.10 19.16 16.98
C GLU A 603 12.40 18.71 17.65
N LYS A 604 12.47 18.87 18.98
CA LYS A 604 13.57 18.32 19.77
C LYS A 604 13.69 16.81 19.53
N ILE A 605 12.60 16.07 19.69
CA ILE A 605 12.59 14.61 19.55
C ILE A 605 12.97 14.20 18.13
N THR A 606 12.40 14.84 17.11
CA THR A 606 12.68 14.49 15.72
C THR A 606 14.09 14.89 15.27
N SER A 607 14.70 15.88 15.93
CA SER A 607 16.12 16.21 15.75
C SER A 607 17.05 15.18 16.40
N GLU A 608 16.72 14.68 17.60
CA GLU A 608 17.50 13.66 18.33
C GLU A 608 17.44 12.28 17.65
N VAL A 609 16.32 11.93 17.02
CA VAL A 609 16.16 10.66 16.29
C VAL A 609 16.96 10.64 14.95
N GLY A 610 17.72 11.69 14.64
CA GLY A 610 18.80 11.65 13.63
C GLY A 610 18.36 11.56 12.18
N SER A 611 17.07 11.74 11.89
CA SER A 611 16.50 11.64 10.53
C SER A 611 15.87 12.95 10.10
N ALA A 612 16.70 13.91 9.69
CA ALA A 612 16.25 15.19 9.12
C ALA A 612 15.25 14.99 7.94
N SER A 613 15.31 13.84 7.26
CA SER A 613 14.42 13.40 6.17
C SER A 613 13.15 12.66 6.62
N SER A 614 12.91 12.46 7.92
CA SER A 614 11.70 11.77 8.38
C SER A 614 10.44 12.54 7.95
N GLN A 615 9.40 11.81 7.54
CA GLN A 615 8.12 12.43 7.14
C GLN A 615 7.52 13.29 8.26
N ALA A 616 7.86 12.98 9.52
CA ALA A 616 7.47 13.75 10.69
C ALA A 616 8.10 15.16 10.68
N ASN A 617 9.40 15.28 10.37
CA ASN A 617 10.10 16.57 10.26
C ASN A 617 9.53 17.46 9.16
N ILE A 618 9.19 16.88 8.00
CA ILE A 618 8.57 17.62 6.89
C ILE A 618 7.20 18.17 7.32
N ARG A 619 6.36 17.34 7.95
CA ARG A 619 5.05 17.78 8.47
C ARG A 619 5.18 18.81 9.59
N LEU A 620 6.15 18.66 10.47
CA LEU A 620 6.38 19.58 11.57
C LEU A 620 6.83 20.96 11.05
N THR A 621 7.73 20.98 10.07
CA THR A 621 8.15 22.19 9.37
C THR A 621 6.97 22.86 8.68
N SER A 622 6.11 22.08 8.01
CA SER A 622 4.87 22.57 7.42
C SER A 622 3.94 23.16 8.48
N LEU A 623 3.78 22.51 9.64
CA LEU A 623 2.94 23.00 10.74
C LEU A 623 3.49 24.30 11.33
N LYS A 624 4.80 24.42 11.53
CA LYS A 624 5.43 25.69 11.95
C LYS A 624 5.13 26.81 10.97
N LYS A 625 5.29 26.54 9.68
CA LYS A 625 4.97 27.50 8.62
C LYS A 625 3.49 27.88 8.63
N THR A 626 2.58 26.92 8.81
CA THR A 626 1.14 27.19 8.93
C THR A 626 0.86 28.07 10.16
N LEU A 627 1.41 27.76 11.33
CA LEU A 627 1.23 28.57 12.54
C LEU A 627 1.75 30.00 12.36
N ALA A 628 2.90 30.16 11.71
CA ALA A 628 3.49 31.45 11.42
C ALA A 628 2.73 32.26 10.35
N THR A 629 2.13 31.62 9.34
CA THR A 629 1.52 32.31 8.19
C THR A 629 0.02 32.53 8.30
N THR A 630 -0.71 31.65 9.00
CA THR A 630 -2.19 31.67 9.01
C THR A 630 -2.80 32.46 10.16
N LEU A 631 -2.03 32.71 11.23
CA LEU A 631 -2.54 33.37 12.43
C LEU A 631 -2.31 34.87 12.36
N ALA A 632 -3.31 35.64 12.78
CA ALA A 632 -3.17 37.09 12.92
C ALA A 632 -2.21 37.43 14.08
N PRO A 633 -1.39 38.49 13.95
CA PRO A 633 -0.42 38.89 15.00
C PRO A 633 -1.05 39.10 16.38
N ARG A 634 -2.26 39.69 16.43
CA ARG A 634 -3.03 39.91 17.66
C ARG A 634 -3.35 38.64 18.46
N VAL A 635 -3.33 37.47 17.82
CA VAL A 635 -3.58 36.17 18.45
C VAL A 635 -2.25 35.48 18.77
N LEU A 636 -1.32 35.49 17.82
CA LEU A 636 -0.06 34.74 17.96
C LEU A 636 0.91 35.41 18.95
N LEU A 637 1.08 36.73 18.92
CA LEU A 637 2.06 37.42 19.78
C LEU A 637 1.78 37.26 21.29
N PRO A 638 0.52 37.37 21.77
CA PRO A 638 0.22 37.06 23.18
C PRO A 638 0.52 35.61 23.56
N ALA A 639 0.25 34.65 22.66
CA ALA A 639 0.56 33.24 22.90
C ALA A 639 2.08 33.00 22.94
N ILE A 640 2.84 33.58 22.01
CA ILE A 640 4.31 33.55 22.00
C ILE A 640 4.87 34.07 23.32
N ARG A 641 4.36 35.20 23.82
CA ARG A 641 4.82 35.75 25.11
C ARG A 641 4.57 34.80 26.29
N LYS A 642 3.42 34.11 26.32
CA LYS A 642 3.13 33.13 27.36
C LYS A 642 4.00 31.88 27.24
N THR A 643 4.17 31.37 26.02
CA THR A 643 5.00 30.19 25.74
C THR A 643 6.47 30.46 26.05
N TYR A 644 6.98 31.67 25.79
CA TYR A 644 8.33 32.08 26.14
C TYR A 644 8.61 31.86 27.64
N LYS A 645 7.72 32.35 28.52
CA LYS A 645 7.84 32.19 29.98
C LYS A 645 7.81 30.73 30.46
N GLN A 646 7.26 29.82 29.66
CA GLN A 646 7.29 28.38 29.95
C GLN A 646 8.61 27.74 29.50
N ILE A 647 9.11 28.16 28.33
CA ILE A 647 10.33 27.64 27.73
C ILE A 647 11.57 28.13 28.48
N GLU A 648 11.52 29.34 29.06
CA GLU A 648 12.62 29.94 29.84
C GLU A 648 13.18 28.98 30.90
N LYS A 649 12.34 28.14 31.52
CA LYS A 649 12.78 27.13 32.52
C LYS A 649 13.54 25.95 31.90
N ASN A 650 13.22 25.59 30.67
CA ASN A 650 13.74 24.44 29.94
C ASN A 650 14.19 24.88 28.54
N TRP A 651 15.07 25.88 28.47
CA TRP A 651 15.40 26.57 27.23
C TRP A 651 16.24 25.71 26.26
N LYS A 652 17.04 24.77 26.80
CA LYS A 652 17.93 23.90 26.02
C LYS A 652 17.15 23.15 24.93
N ASN A 653 17.55 23.34 23.67
CA ASN A 653 16.95 22.79 22.44
C ASN A 653 15.51 23.26 22.11
N HIS A 654 14.85 24.07 22.95
CA HIS A 654 13.50 24.56 22.67
C HIS A 654 13.48 25.99 22.12
N MET A 655 14.45 26.82 22.49
CA MET A 655 14.48 28.22 22.10
C MET A 655 14.65 28.42 20.59
N GLY A 656 15.50 27.61 19.93
CA GLY A 656 15.71 27.68 18.48
C GLY A 656 14.41 27.45 17.68
N PRO A 657 13.74 26.29 17.86
CA PRO A 657 12.42 26.03 17.29
C PRO A 657 11.39 27.13 17.59
N PHE A 658 11.34 27.61 18.84
CA PHE A 658 10.44 28.68 19.26
C PHE A 658 10.68 29.99 18.49
N MET A 659 11.93 30.46 18.43
CA MET A 659 12.31 31.68 17.72
C MET A 659 12.11 31.54 16.21
N SER A 660 12.28 30.35 15.64
CA SER A 660 12.01 30.12 14.21
C SER A 660 10.55 30.39 13.82
N ILE A 661 9.58 30.08 14.70
CA ILE A 661 8.16 30.36 14.45
C ILE A 661 7.91 31.87 14.47
N LEU A 662 8.47 32.58 15.44
CA LEU A 662 8.34 34.04 15.53
C LEU A 662 9.05 34.73 14.35
N GLN A 663 10.23 34.25 13.97
CA GLN A 663 11.02 34.78 12.85
C GLN A 663 10.25 34.65 11.53
N GLU A 664 9.69 33.47 11.24
CA GLU A 664 8.85 33.24 10.05
C GLU A 664 7.60 34.13 10.11
N HIS A 665 6.96 34.26 11.28
CA HIS A 665 5.77 35.12 11.42
C HIS A 665 6.09 36.58 11.11
N ILE A 666 7.17 37.11 11.70
CA ILE A 666 7.68 38.46 11.40
C ILE A 666 8.00 38.58 9.92
N GLY A 667 8.57 37.54 9.30
CA GLY A 667 8.85 37.43 7.86
C GLY A 667 7.62 37.55 6.97
N VAL A 668 6.44 37.16 7.45
CA VAL A 668 5.16 37.23 6.71
C VAL A 668 4.35 38.49 7.03
N MET A 669 4.50 39.06 8.23
CA MET A 669 3.79 40.28 8.65
C MET A 669 3.98 41.43 7.65
N LYS A 670 2.88 42.12 7.34
CA LYS A 670 2.91 43.35 6.53
C LYS A 670 3.50 44.51 7.33
N LYS A 671 3.99 45.56 6.66
CA LYS A 671 4.62 46.71 7.33
C LYS A 671 3.67 47.41 8.30
N GLU A 672 2.39 47.54 7.94
CA GLU A 672 1.37 48.19 8.77
C GLU A 672 1.06 47.37 10.04
N GLU A 673 1.01 46.05 9.90
CA GLU A 673 0.83 45.12 11.03
C GLU A 673 2.03 45.13 11.97
N LEU A 674 3.24 45.22 11.41
CA LEU A 674 4.47 45.31 12.19
C LEU A 674 4.53 46.63 12.97
N THR A 675 4.21 47.76 12.35
CA THR A 675 4.17 49.06 13.02
C THR A 675 3.14 49.07 14.16
N SER A 676 1.94 48.51 13.95
CA SER A 676 0.90 48.46 15.00
C SER A 676 1.25 47.58 16.20
N HIS A 677 2.10 46.55 16.02
CA HIS A 677 2.55 45.66 17.10
C HIS A 677 3.99 45.92 17.54
N GLN A 678 4.64 46.98 17.04
CA GLN A 678 6.06 47.25 17.29
C GLN A 678 6.34 47.41 18.79
N SER A 679 5.49 48.11 19.54
CA SER A 679 5.67 48.30 20.99
C SER A 679 5.66 46.97 21.76
N GLN A 680 4.75 46.06 21.40
CA GLN A 680 4.66 44.72 21.98
C GLN A 680 5.89 43.88 21.64
N LEU A 681 6.32 43.90 20.39
CA LEU A 681 7.52 43.18 19.94
C LEU A 681 8.79 43.73 20.60
N THR A 682 8.93 45.05 20.70
CA THR A 682 10.06 45.68 21.40
C THR A 682 10.10 45.27 22.86
N ALA A 683 8.96 45.26 23.57
CA ALA A 683 8.92 44.81 24.95
C ALA A 683 9.33 43.32 25.08
N PHE A 684 8.84 42.48 24.15
CA PHE A 684 9.23 41.06 24.10
C PHE A 684 10.72 40.87 23.83
N PHE A 685 11.30 41.56 22.86
CA PHE A 685 12.72 41.41 22.54
C PHE A 685 13.64 41.96 23.65
N LEU A 686 13.24 43.01 24.36
CA LEU A 686 13.99 43.48 25.54
C LEU A 686 13.97 42.45 26.68
N GLU A 687 12.83 41.77 26.89
CA GLU A 687 12.72 40.65 27.83
C GLU A 687 13.58 39.46 27.36
N ALA A 688 13.56 39.15 26.06
CA ALA A 688 14.26 38.01 25.49
C ALA A 688 15.78 38.18 25.34
N LEU A 689 16.26 39.39 25.04
CA LEU A 689 17.70 39.67 24.94
C LEU A 689 18.39 39.65 26.31
N ASP A 690 17.65 39.78 27.41
CA ASP A 690 18.18 39.64 28.76
C ASP A 690 18.55 38.20 29.13
N PHE A 691 18.33 37.25 28.21
CA PHE A 691 18.57 35.82 28.40
C PHE A 691 19.98 35.50 28.91
N ARG A 692 21.02 36.13 28.36
CA ARG A 692 22.41 35.92 28.82
C ARG A 692 22.63 36.41 30.25
N ALA A 693 22.10 37.58 30.59
CA ALA A 693 22.21 38.13 31.93
C ALA A 693 21.47 37.29 32.97
N GLN A 694 20.34 36.68 32.57
CA GLN A 694 19.57 35.76 33.43
C GLN A 694 20.21 34.37 33.60
N HIS A 695 21.11 33.98 32.70
CA HIS A 695 21.74 32.66 32.65
C HIS A 695 23.28 32.77 32.66
N SER A 696 23.82 33.71 33.43
CA SER A 696 25.26 34.02 33.47
C SER A 696 26.12 32.88 34.03
N GLU A 697 25.53 31.96 34.79
CA GLU A 697 26.17 30.77 35.38
C GLU A 697 26.22 29.57 34.41
N ASN A 698 25.50 29.63 33.30
CA ASN A 698 25.47 28.54 32.31
C ASN A 698 26.65 28.64 31.32
N ASP A 699 26.85 27.55 30.57
CA ASP A 699 27.90 27.46 29.55
C ASP A 699 27.82 28.62 28.54
N LEU A 700 28.94 29.33 28.35
CA LEU A 700 29.00 30.55 27.55
C LEU A 700 28.63 30.31 26.08
N GLU A 701 29.02 29.16 25.53
CA GLU A 701 28.72 28.79 24.14
C GLU A 701 27.24 28.40 23.96
N GLU A 702 26.69 27.57 24.85
CA GLU A 702 25.27 27.18 24.79
C GLU A 702 24.34 28.39 24.91
N VAL A 703 24.66 29.32 25.83
CA VAL A 703 23.93 30.59 25.98
C VAL A 703 24.08 31.43 24.72
N GLY A 704 25.28 31.53 24.16
CA GLY A 704 25.53 32.27 22.91
C GLY A 704 24.77 31.72 21.70
N ARG A 705 24.71 30.40 21.51
CA ARG A 705 23.91 29.78 20.42
C ARG A 705 22.43 30.09 20.57
N THR A 706 21.92 30.06 21.80
CA THR A 706 20.52 30.37 22.12
C THR A 706 20.19 31.84 21.90
N GLU A 707 21.08 32.73 22.36
CA GLU A 707 21.02 34.18 22.14
C GLU A 707 21.01 34.51 20.64
N ASN A 708 21.84 33.84 19.84
CA ASN A 708 21.88 34.06 18.39
C ASN A 708 20.53 33.78 17.71
N CYS A 709 19.76 32.78 18.19
CA CYS A 709 18.39 32.56 17.68
C CYS A 709 17.45 33.74 17.98
N ILE A 710 17.61 34.40 19.13
CA ILE A 710 16.85 35.60 19.50
C ILE A 710 17.28 36.78 18.61
N ILE A 711 18.59 36.96 18.46
CA ILE A 711 19.19 38.02 17.64
C ILE A 711 18.75 37.88 16.18
N ASP A 712 18.83 36.69 15.59
CA ASP A 712 18.41 36.45 14.21
C ASP A 712 16.92 36.77 13.99
N CYS A 713 16.08 36.49 14.99
CA CYS A 713 14.67 36.84 14.98
C CYS A 713 14.45 38.36 15.04
N LEU A 714 15.15 39.07 15.92
CA LEU A 714 15.10 40.53 15.99
C LEU A 714 15.66 41.18 14.73
N VAL A 715 16.75 40.66 14.19
CA VAL A 715 17.35 41.15 12.96
C VAL A 715 16.39 40.99 11.77
N ALA A 716 15.64 39.89 11.70
CA ALA A 716 14.57 39.73 10.71
C ALA A 716 13.47 40.81 10.83
N MET A 717 13.16 41.27 12.05
CA MET A 717 12.30 42.43 12.28
C MET A 717 12.96 43.72 11.82
N VAL A 718 14.22 43.96 12.19
CA VAL A 718 14.97 45.19 11.86
C VAL A 718 15.02 45.42 10.35
N VAL A 719 15.27 44.38 9.55
CA VAL A 719 15.31 44.48 8.07
C VAL A 719 13.98 44.95 7.47
N LYS A 720 12.86 44.79 8.16
CA LYS A 720 11.54 45.26 7.71
C LYS A 720 11.20 46.68 8.15
N LEU A 721 11.87 47.20 9.16
CA LEU A 721 11.61 48.54 9.69
C LEU A 721 12.18 49.61 8.74
N SER A 722 11.52 50.76 8.72
CA SER A 722 12.10 51.97 8.11
C SER A 722 13.15 52.57 9.04
N GLU A 723 14.06 53.38 8.51
CA GLU A 723 15.05 54.12 9.32
C GLU A 723 14.39 54.90 10.46
N VAL A 724 13.26 55.56 10.20
CA VAL A 724 12.51 56.37 11.17
C VAL A 724 11.96 55.54 12.33
N THR A 725 11.56 54.29 12.06
CA THR A 725 11.00 53.39 13.10
C THR A 725 12.07 52.55 13.78
N PHE A 726 13.19 52.28 13.10
CA PHE A 726 14.32 51.57 13.66
C PHE A 726 15.19 52.46 14.55
N ARG A 727 15.40 53.73 14.21
CA ARG A 727 16.25 54.66 15.00
C ARG A 727 15.87 54.69 16.50
N PRO A 728 14.60 54.90 16.88
CA PRO A 728 14.21 54.89 18.30
C PRO A 728 14.40 53.52 18.96
N LEU A 729 14.18 52.44 18.21
CA LEU A 729 14.39 51.08 18.71
C LEU A 729 15.86 50.80 18.99
N PHE A 730 16.75 51.18 18.06
CA PHE A 730 18.19 51.01 18.22
C PHE A 730 18.72 51.76 19.45
N PHE A 731 18.30 53.02 19.64
CA PHE A 731 18.69 53.78 20.83
C PHE A 731 18.11 53.19 22.12
N LYS A 732 16.86 52.72 22.09
CA LYS A 732 16.28 52.03 23.24
C LYS A 732 17.05 50.76 23.61
N LEU A 733 17.56 50.00 22.63
CA LEU A 733 18.40 48.82 22.84
C LEU A 733 19.78 49.21 23.39
N PHE A 734 20.37 50.29 22.89
CA PHE A 734 21.63 50.83 23.38
C PHE A 734 21.51 51.30 24.84
N ASP A 735 20.45 52.05 25.16
CA ASP A 735 20.19 52.55 26.52
C ASP A 735 19.90 51.40 27.50
N TRP A 736 19.16 50.38 27.07
CA TRP A 736 18.92 49.15 27.85
C TRP A 736 20.22 48.43 28.24
N ALA A 737 21.22 48.44 27.35
CA ALA A 737 22.51 47.81 27.60
C ALA A 737 23.44 48.67 28.48
N LYS A 738 23.27 50.00 28.48
CA LYS A 738 24.15 50.96 29.16
C LYS A 738 23.58 51.61 30.43
N THR A 739 22.40 51.21 30.88
CA THR A 739 21.83 51.72 32.14
C THR A 739 22.81 51.48 33.30
N GLU A 740 23.01 52.45 34.20
CA GLU A 740 24.09 52.43 35.21
C GLU A 740 24.12 51.15 36.07
N ASP A 741 22.95 50.60 36.41
CA ASP A 741 22.81 49.38 37.22
C ASP A 741 22.64 48.10 36.38
N ALA A 742 22.81 48.17 35.05
CA ALA A 742 22.63 47.03 34.17
C ALA A 742 23.81 46.04 34.29
N PRO A 743 23.55 44.72 34.30
CA PRO A 743 24.61 43.73 34.25
C PRO A 743 25.42 43.88 32.95
N LYS A 744 26.74 43.86 33.07
CA LYS A 744 27.66 44.04 31.91
C LYS A 744 27.46 42.98 30.84
N ASP A 745 26.89 41.81 31.16
CA ASP A 745 26.47 40.79 30.19
C ASP A 745 25.52 41.34 29.10
N ARG A 746 24.74 42.41 29.39
CA ARG A 746 23.91 43.06 28.35
C ARG A 746 24.75 43.74 27.27
N LEU A 747 25.96 44.22 27.59
CA LEU A 747 26.87 44.79 26.59
C LEU A 747 27.36 43.74 25.61
N LEU A 748 27.63 42.52 26.08
CA LEU A 748 27.94 41.37 25.21
C LEU A 748 26.81 41.13 24.21
N THR A 749 25.58 41.00 24.72
CA THR A 749 24.40 40.78 23.87
C THR A 749 24.19 41.92 22.89
N PHE A 750 24.32 43.17 23.34
CA PHE A 750 24.10 44.35 22.50
C PHE A 750 25.15 44.48 21.40
N TYR A 751 26.43 44.24 21.68
CA TYR A 751 27.47 44.30 20.65
C TYR A 751 27.41 43.11 19.68
N ASN A 752 27.01 41.92 20.13
CA ASN A 752 26.66 40.82 19.22
C ASN A 752 25.51 41.23 18.28
N LEU A 753 24.44 41.80 18.84
CA LEU A 753 23.32 42.32 18.06
C LEU A 753 23.75 43.41 17.07
N ALA A 754 24.58 44.36 17.50
CA ALA A 754 25.11 45.41 16.64
C ALA A 754 25.96 44.83 15.49
N ASP A 755 26.77 43.81 15.76
CA ASP A 755 27.56 43.09 14.77
C ASP A 755 26.68 42.37 13.73
N CYS A 756 25.59 41.74 14.15
CA CYS A 756 24.61 41.11 13.27
C CYS A 756 23.80 42.13 12.45
N ILE A 757 23.40 43.25 13.05
CA ILE A 757 22.69 44.32 12.34
C ILE A 757 23.61 44.99 11.31
N ALA A 758 24.89 45.23 11.66
CA ALA A 758 25.89 45.75 10.73
C ALA A 758 26.02 44.87 9.48
N GLU A 759 26.02 43.55 9.65
CA GLU A 759 26.08 42.59 8.54
C GLU A 759 24.84 42.67 7.62
N LYS A 760 23.63 42.79 8.20
CA LYS A 760 22.39 42.82 7.41
C LYS A 760 22.12 44.16 6.74
N LEU A 761 22.41 45.28 7.42
CA LEU A 761 22.16 46.63 6.91
C LEU A 761 23.33 47.18 6.09
N LYS A 762 24.53 46.61 6.22
CA LYS A 762 25.74 47.03 5.51
C LYS A 762 25.95 48.55 5.64
N GLY A 763 26.07 49.26 4.52
CA GLY A 763 26.32 50.71 4.51
C GLY A 763 25.23 51.53 5.21
N LEU A 764 23.98 51.05 5.28
CA LEU A 764 22.90 51.76 6.01
C LEU A 764 23.14 51.80 7.52
N PHE A 765 23.96 50.89 8.06
CA PHE A 765 24.26 50.88 9.50
C PHE A 765 25.09 52.08 9.95
N THR A 766 25.85 52.70 9.04
CA THR A 766 26.65 53.90 9.32
C THR A 766 25.81 55.07 9.85
N LEU A 767 24.51 55.13 9.52
CA LEU A 767 23.54 56.10 10.04
C LEU A 767 23.31 56.01 11.56
N PHE A 768 23.72 54.89 12.18
CA PHE A 768 23.55 54.60 13.61
C PHE A 768 24.90 54.41 14.32
N ALA A 769 25.90 53.89 13.59
CA ALA A 769 27.23 53.56 14.12
C ALA A 769 27.96 54.72 14.80
N GLY A 770 27.61 55.98 14.48
CA GLY A 770 28.22 57.16 15.09
C GLY A 770 28.10 57.20 16.62
N HIS A 771 27.01 56.67 17.16
CA HIS A 771 26.80 56.57 18.61
C HIS A 771 27.60 55.43 19.27
N LEU A 772 28.16 54.51 18.48
CA LEU A 772 28.95 53.39 18.98
C LEU A 772 30.46 53.69 19.03
N VAL A 773 30.95 54.67 18.27
CA VAL A 773 32.40 54.96 18.15
C VAL A 773 33.06 55.18 19.52
N LYS A 774 32.56 56.14 20.31
CA LYS A 774 33.09 56.43 21.64
C LYS A 774 32.89 55.25 22.61
N PRO A 775 31.68 54.66 22.72
CA PRO A 775 31.50 53.42 23.50
C PRO A 775 32.47 52.29 23.16
N PHE A 776 32.75 52.05 21.88
CA PHE A 776 33.71 51.04 21.45
C PHE A 776 35.12 51.41 21.89
N ALA A 777 35.58 52.64 21.66
CA ALA A 777 36.88 53.12 22.13
C ALA A 777 37.03 52.96 23.66
N ASP A 778 36.03 53.39 24.43
CA ASP A 778 36.03 53.30 25.89
C ASP A 778 36.09 51.83 26.35
N THR A 779 35.27 50.96 25.74
CA THR A 779 35.24 49.53 26.10
C THR A 779 36.54 48.81 25.71
N LEU A 780 37.11 49.10 24.54
CA LEU A 780 38.39 48.55 24.11
C LEU A 780 39.52 48.91 25.07
N ASN A 781 39.51 50.12 25.64
CA ASN A 781 40.47 50.52 26.65
C ASN A 781 40.23 49.82 28.00
N GLN A 782 38.98 49.69 28.43
CA GLN A 782 38.63 49.04 29.71
C GLN A 782 38.93 47.55 29.71
N VAL A 783 38.84 46.89 28.55
CA VAL A 783 39.07 45.44 28.37
C VAL A 783 40.52 45.16 27.92
N ASN A 784 41.42 46.13 28.08
CA ASN A 784 42.84 45.98 27.76
C ASN A 784 43.69 45.81 29.02
N ILE A 785 44.21 44.60 29.22
CA ILE A 785 45.06 44.26 30.37
C ILE A 785 46.39 45.03 30.41
N SER A 786 46.84 45.62 29.29
CA SER A 786 48.03 46.47 29.28
C SER A 786 47.76 47.86 29.89
N LYS A 787 46.49 48.28 29.92
CA LYS A 787 46.08 49.61 30.42
C LYS A 787 45.47 49.56 31.81
N THR A 788 44.74 48.50 32.13
CA THR A 788 44.01 48.35 33.38
C THR A 788 44.02 46.89 33.79
N ASP A 789 44.27 46.62 35.08
CA ASP A 789 44.22 45.28 35.68
C ASP A 789 42.86 45.02 36.36
N GLU A 790 41.86 45.88 36.11
CA GLU A 790 40.53 45.75 36.69
C GLU A 790 39.70 44.73 35.88
N ALA A 791 39.13 43.75 36.56
CA ALA A 791 38.20 42.80 35.95
C ALA A 791 36.98 43.54 35.38
N PHE A 792 36.64 43.28 34.12
CA PHE A 792 35.49 43.95 33.51
C PHE A 792 34.19 43.29 33.97
N PHE A 793 34.09 41.96 34.02
CA PHE A 793 32.91 41.24 34.51
C PHE A 793 33.11 40.73 35.95
N ASP A 794 32.05 40.75 36.74
CA ASP A 794 32.04 40.25 38.12
C ASP A 794 31.90 38.70 38.19
N SER A 795 32.58 37.96 37.31
CA SER A 795 32.44 36.48 37.19
C SER A 795 33.75 35.78 36.90
N GLU A 796 33.89 34.50 37.31
CA GLU A 796 35.10 33.69 37.03
C GLU A 796 35.41 33.56 35.52
N ASN A 797 34.38 33.62 34.67
CA ASN A 797 34.51 33.58 33.20
C ASN A 797 34.88 34.96 32.58
N ASP A 798 35.37 35.91 33.37
CA ASP A 798 35.72 37.26 32.90
C ASP A 798 36.66 37.25 31.67
N PRO A 799 37.77 36.50 31.64
CA PRO A 799 38.68 36.51 30.50
C PRO A 799 38.01 36.02 29.20
N GLU A 800 37.16 34.99 29.28
CA GLU A 800 36.44 34.43 28.13
C GLU A 800 35.37 35.39 27.63
N LYS A 801 34.58 35.97 28.56
CA LYS A 801 33.57 36.99 28.25
C LYS A 801 34.21 38.22 27.61
N CYS A 802 35.34 38.69 28.14
CA CYS A 802 36.08 39.79 27.56
C CYS A 802 36.62 39.48 26.17
N CYS A 803 37.17 38.28 25.95
CA CYS A 803 37.61 37.85 24.61
C CYS A 803 36.44 37.88 23.61
N LEU A 804 35.27 37.39 24.03
CA LEU A 804 34.06 37.41 23.21
C LEU A 804 33.56 38.84 22.94
N LEU A 805 33.64 39.71 23.94
CA LEU A 805 33.29 41.13 23.81
C LEU A 805 34.17 41.85 22.79
N LEU A 806 35.49 41.64 22.88
CA LEU A 806 36.46 42.15 21.91
C LEU A 806 36.16 41.63 20.51
N GLN A 807 35.85 40.34 20.37
CA GLN A 807 35.49 39.75 19.08
C GLN A 807 34.27 40.46 18.46
N PHE A 808 33.19 40.69 19.22
CA PHE A 808 32.01 41.39 18.70
C PHE A 808 32.29 42.84 18.32
N ILE A 809 33.05 43.57 19.13
CA ILE A 809 33.42 44.96 18.84
C ILE A 809 34.27 45.03 17.56
N LEU A 810 35.31 44.20 17.45
CA LEU A 810 36.22 44.21 16.31
C LEU A 810 35.52 43.78 15.02
N ASN A 811 34.65 42.77 15.08
CA ASN A 811 33.84 42.37 13.93
C ASN A 811 32.87 43.48 13.49
N CYS A 812 32.23 44.16 14.44
CA CYS A 812 31.29 45.24 14.15
C CYS A 812 32.03 46.44 13.53
N LEU A 813 33.17 46.84 14.11
CA LEU A 813 34.04 47.89 13.56
C LEU A 813 34.55 47.52 12.16
N TYR A 814 35.04 46.31 11.97
CA TYR A 814 35.45 45.82 10.65
C TYR A 814 34.33 45.97 9.62
N LYS A 815 33.09 45.57 9.94
CA LYS A 815 31.93 45.73 9.04
C LYS A 815 31.57 47.19 8.79
N ILE A 816 31.65 48.05 9.82
CA ILE A 816 31.45 49.50 9.67
C ILE A 816 32.47 50.07 8.67
N PHE A 817 33.75 49.69 8.79
CA PHE A 817 34.81 50.16 7.89
C PHE A 817 34.72 49.52 6.50
N LEU A 818 34.29 48.26 6.41
CA LEU A 818 34.14 47.54 5.14
C LEU A 818 33.01 48.12 4.28
N PHE A 819 31.92 48.52 4.93
CA PHE A 819 30.75 49.08 4.25
C PHE A 819 30.67 50.62 4.34
N ASP A 820 31.76 51.30 4.70
CA ASP A 820 31.82 52.76 4.69
C ASP A 820 31.84 53.29 3.26
N THR A 821 30.68 53.72 2.77
CA THR A 821 30.54 54.33 1.43
C THR A 821 30.36 55.86 1.48
N GLN A 822 30.25 56.46 2.67
CA GLN A 822 29.86 57.86 2.85
C GLN A 822 30.85 58.65 3.71
N HIS A 823 32.11 58.20 3.78
CA HIS A 823 33.14 58.79 4.64
C HIS A 823 32.67 58.91 6.10
N PHE A 824 32.06 57.84 6.60
CA PHE A 824 31.66 57.74 8.00
C PHE A 824 32.87 57.93 8.92
N ILE A 825 34.05 57.42 8.55
CA ILE A 825 35.29 57.66 9.29
C ILE A 825 35.83 59.07 9.01
N SER A 826 35.32 60.03 9.78
CA SER A 826 35.91 61.37 9.86
C SER A 826 37.22 61.35 10.65
N LYS A 827 38.04 62.40 10.51
CA LYS A 827 39.28 62.59 11.27
C LYS A 827 39.07 62.45 12.79
N GLU A 828 38.05 63.08 13.34
CA GLU A 828 37.72 62.99 14.78
C GLU A 828 37.42 61.54 15.23
N ARG A 829 36.67 60.79 14.42
CA ARG A 829 36.34 59.38 14.72
C ARG A 829 37.56 58.48 14.56
N ALA A 830 38.40 58.77 13.58
CA ALA A 830 39.65 58.06 13.37
C ALA A 830 40.59 58.26 14.57
N GLU A 831 40.79 59.50 15.01
CA GLU A 831 41.59 59.85 16.19
C GLU A 831 41.05 59.18 17.47
N ALA A 832 39.72 59.10 17.63
CA ALA A 832 39.09 58.44 18.78
C ALA A 832 39.31 56.92 18.81
N LEU A 833 39.40 56.25 17.66
CA LEU A 833 39.52 54.79 17.56
C LEU A 833 40.96 54.29 17.40
N MET A 834 41.87 55.13 16.92
CA MET A 834 43.25 54.73 16.54
C MET A 834 44.00 54.06 17.69
N MET A 835 44.21 54.77 18.80
CA MET A 835 44.94 54.20 19.94
C MET A 835 44.21 53.01 20.58
N PRO A 836 42.89 53.07 20.86
CA PRO A 836 42.17 51.91 21.40
C PRO A 836 42.29 50.63 20.55
N LEU A 837 42.33 50.76 19.22
CA LEU A 837 42.53 49.64 18.29
C LEU A 837 43.97 49.15 18.25
N VAL A 838 44.95 50.06 18.09
CA VAL A 838 46.38 49.69 18.02
C VAL A 838 46.85 49.05 19.32
N ASP A 839 46.39 49.57 20.46
CA ASP A 839 46.72 49.01 21.78
C ASP A 839 46.11 47.61 22.01
N GLN A 840 45.20 47.12 21.15
CA GLN A 840 44.80 45.71 21.22
C GLN A 840 45.90 44.75 20.75
N LEU A 841 46.93 45.22 20.03
CA LEU A 841 48.07 44.39 19.62
C LEU A 841 48.91 43.93 20.81
N GLU A 842 48.89 44.65 21.93
CA GLU A 842 49.55 44.28 23.19
C GLU A 842 48.59 43.66 24.22
N ASN A 843 47.28 43.64 23.92
CA ASN A 843 46.26 43.07 24.80
C ASN A 843 46.27 41.55 24.74
N ARG A 844 47.08 40.89 25.58
CA ARG A 844 47.24 39.43 25.65
C ARG A 844 46.15 38.69 26.46
N LEU A 845 44.99 39.31 26.64
CA LEU A 845 43.86 38.73 27.38
C LEU A 845 43.40 37.38 26.79
N GLY A 846 43.17 36.40 27.67
CA GLY A 846 42.74 35.04 27.31
C GLY A 846 43.86 34.04 27.03
N GLY A 847 45.13 34.45 27.19
CA GLY A 847 46.30 33.61 26.91
C GLY A 847 46.77 33.70 25.47
N GLU A 848 47.94 33.11 25.17
CA GLU A 848 48.63 33.29 23.90
C GLU A 848 47.85 32.77 22.69
N GLU A 849 47.20 31.61 22.80
CA GLU A 849 46.42 31.02 21.69
C GLU A 849 45.21 31.89 21.32
N LYS A 850 44.43 32.33 22.31
CA LYS A 850 43.27 33.21 22.11
C LYS A 850 43.69 34.60 21.63
N PHE A 851 44.82 35.11 22.12
CA PHE A 851 45.42 36.35 21.62
C PHE A 851 45.77 36.23 20.13
N GLN A 852 46.51 35.19 19.73
CA GLN A 852 46.89 34.97 18.33
C GLN A 852 45.67 34.79 17.43
N GLU A 853 44.66 34.04 17.88
CA GLU A 853 43.40 33.86 17.16
C GLU A 853 42.69 35.21 16.98
N ARG A 854 42.51 35.99 18.07
CA ARG A 854 41.85 37.30 18.06
C ARG A 854 42.55 38.29 17.13
N VAL A 855 43.87 38.34 17.23
CA VAL A 855 44.69 39.25 16.43
C VAL A 855 44.57 38.91 14.95
N THR A 856 44.78 37.64 14.60
CA THR A 856 44.86 37.22 13.19
C THR A 856 43.49 37.25 12.51
N LYS A 857 42.43 36.79 13.19
CA LYS A 857 41.10 36.65 12.57
C LYS A 857 40.25 37.93 12.67
N GLN A 858 40.44 38.78 13.67
CA GLN A 858 39.58 39.95 13.88
C GLN A 858 40.35 41.28 13.87
N LEU A 859 41.39 41.43 14.70
CA LEU A 859 42.05 42.73 14.87
C LEU A 859 42.78 43.21 13.62
N ILE A 860 43.62 42.38 13.02
CA ILE A 860 44.41 42.74 11.84
C ILE A 860 43.50 43.11 10.66
N PRO A 861 42.49 42.29 10.29
CA PRO A 861 41.50 42.68 9.29
C PRO A 861 40.79 44.00 9.63
N CYS A 862 40.46 44.23 10.91
CA CYS A 862 39.82 45.45 11.37
C CYS A 862 40.72 46.68 11.18
N ILE A 863 41.98 46.66 11.63
CA ILE A 863 42.93 47.78 11.49
C ILE A 863 43.26 48.03 10.01
N ALA A 864 43.47 46.97 9.23
CA ALA A 864 43.78 47.11 7.81
C ALA A 864 42.58 47.66 7.01
N GLN A 865 41.35 47.32 7.38
CA GLN A 865 40.15 47.93 6.76
C GLN A 865 39.89 49.34 7.29
N PHE A 866 40.27 49.64 8.54
CA PHE A 866 40.21 50.98 9.13
C PHE A 866 41.08 51.97 8.35
N SER A 867 42.32 51.59 7.99
CA SER A 867 43.20 52.45 7.17
C SER A 867 42.58 52.76 5.80
N VAL A 868 41.92 51.80 5.17
CA VAL A 868 41.18 52.00 3.91
C VAL A 868 40.03 52.98 4.10
N ALA A 869 39.24 52.84 5.17
CA ALA A 869 38.09 53.70 5.43
C ALA A 869 38.50 55.16 5.77
N MET A 870 39.67 55.36 6.39
CA MET A 870 40.20 56.70 6.69
C MET A 870 40.52 57.51 5.43
N ALA A 871 41.03 56.85 4.38
CA ALA A 871 41.35 57.45 3.07
C ALA A 871 42.13 58.79 3.13
N ASP A 872 43.01 58.96 4.13
CA ASP A 872 43.76 60.20 4.40
C ASP A 872 45.20 59.88 4.83
N ASP A 873 46.17 60.22 3.97
CA ASP A 873 47.61 60.06 4.18
C ASP A 873 48.11 60.70 5.49
N SER A 874 47.48 61.81 5.92
CA SER A 874 47.87 62.51 7.14
C SER A 874 47.58 61.70 8.40
N LEU A 875 46.65 60.75 8.32
CA LEU A 875 46.28 59.86 9.42
C LEU A 875 46.90 58.46 9.26
N TRP A 876 47.32 58.06 8.07
CA TRP A 876 48.04 56.80 7.88
C TRP A 876 49.41 56.80 8.54
N LYS A 877 50.16 57.91 8.48
CA LYS A 877 51.46 58.05 9.16
C LYS A 877 51.38 57.80 10.66
N PRO A 878 50.53 58.50 11.45
CA PRO A 878 50.42 58.23 12.88
C PRO A 878 49.91 56.81 13.15
N LEU A 879 48.98 56.27 12.35
CA LEU A 879 48.52 54.89 12.51
C LEU A 879 49.68 53.89 12.32
N ASN A 880 50.41 54.00 11.22
CA ASN A 880 51.52 53.12 10.89
C ASN A 880 52.64 53.22 11.92
N TYR A 881 53.02 54.44 12.30
CA TYR A 881 54.02 54.67 13.34
C TYR A 881 53.64 54.04 14.69
N GLN A 882 52.38 54.15 15.11
CA GLN A 882 51.92 53.52 16.36
C GLN A 882 51.96 51.99 16.30
N ILE A 883 51.66 51.38 15.13
CA ILE A 883 51.81 49.94 14.92
C ILE A 883 53.30 49.53 14.96
N LEU A 884 54.18 50.31 14.30
CA LEU A 884 55.62 50.08 14.31
C LEU A 884 56.21 50.15 15.72
N LEU A 885 55.73 51.06 16.58
CA LEU A 885 56.17 51.08 17.99
C LEU A 885 55.85 49.77 18.74
N LYS A 886 54.77 49.06 18.38
CA LYS A 886 54.46 47.75 18.95
C LYS A 886 55.44 46.65 18.52
N THR A 887 56.22 46.85 17.46
CA THR A 887 57.29 45.90 17.08
C THR A 887 58.47 45.93 18.04
N ARG A 888 58.52 46.87 18.98
CA ARG A 888 59.54 46.94 20.04
C ARG A 888 59.05 46.43 21.39
N ASP A 889 57.89 45.77 21.41
CA ASP A 889 57.36 45.20 22.65
C ASP A 889 58.25 44.07 23.18
N ALA A 890 58.25 43.88 24.50
CA ALA A 890 59.02 42.83 25.15
C ALA A 890 58.54 41.42 24.75
N SER A 891 57.27 41.25 24.39
CA SER A 891 56.70 39.97 23.98
C SER A 891 56.92 39.70 22.49
N PRO A 892 57.59 38.59 22.11
CA PRO A 892 57.77 38.22 20.69
C PRO A 892 56.44 38.06 19.94
N LYS A 893 55.36 37.62 20.63
CA LYS A 893 54.03 37.48 20.02
C LYS A 893 53.40 38.83 19.65
N VAL A 894 53.63 39.88 20.45
CA VAL A 894 53.19 41.25 20.13
C VAL A 894 53.99 41.80 18.96
N ARG A 895 55.31 41.61 18.95
CA ARG A 895 56.17 41.99 17.81
C ARG A 895 55.71 41.32 16.52
N PHE A 896 55.46 40.02 16.58
CA PHE A 896 54.94 39.22 15.46
C PHE A 896 53.58 39.73 14.96
N ALA A 897 52.65 40.02 15.87
CA ALA A 897 51.34 40.57 15.55
C ALA A 897 51.43 41.94 14.87
N ALA A 898 52.26 42.84 15.41
CA ALA A 898 52.50 44.17 14.84
C ALA A 898 53.08 44.07 13.42
N LEU A 899 54.05 43.17 13.20
CA LEU A 899 54.65 42.93 11.90
C LEU A 899 53.64 42.43 10.85
N ILE A 900 52.76 41.47 11.21
CA ILE A 900 51.69 41.03 10.29
C ILE A 900 50.69 42.18 10.04
N THR A 901 50.46 43.03 11.04
CA THR A 901 49.58 44.21 10.87
C THR A 901 50.18 45.17 9.84
N VAL A 902 51.48 45.46 9.92
CA VAL A 902 52.21 46.28 8.92
C VAL A 902 52.03 45.71 7.51
N LEU A 903 52.23 44.40 7.35
CA LEU A 903 52.02 43.74 6.07
C LEU A 903 50.57 43.90 5.57
N ALA A 904 49.58 43.69 6.45
CA ALA A 904 48.17 43.81 6.09
C ALA A 904 47.79 45.25 5.69
N LEU A 905 48.37 46.27 6.33
CA LEU A 905 48.23 47.67 5.91
C LEU A 905 48.77 47.86 4.49
N ALA A 906 49.97 47.35 4.22
CA ALA A 906 50.57 47.47 2.89
C ALA A 906 49.74 46.74 1.82
N GLU A 907 49.25 45.54 2.10
CA GLU A 907 48.38 44.79 1.17
C GLU A 907 47.06 45.52 0.86
N LYS A 908 46.50 46.23 1.85
CA LYS A 908 45.25 46.99 1.68
C LYS A 908 45.44 48.35 1.01
N LEU A 909 46.51 49.07 1.36
CA LEU A 909 46.82 50.40 0.82
C LEU A 909 47.56 50.32 -0.53
N LYS A 910 48.21 49.19 -0.83
CA LYS A 910 48.99 48.96 -2.06
C LYS A 910 50.02 50.08 -2.29
N GLU A 911 49.99 50.72 -3.45
CA GLU A 911 50.91 51.80 -3.84
C GLU A 911 50.90 52.99 -2.85
N ASN A 912 49.76 53.22 -2.16
CA ASN A 912 49.67 54.30 -1.17
C ASN A 912 50.54 54.06 0.07
N TYR A 913 50.97 52.80 0.32
CA TYR A 913 51.85 52.47 1.43
C TYR A 913 53.29 53.00 1.22
N ILE A 914 53.70 53.32 -0.01
CA ILE A 914 55.05 53.79 -0.34
C ILE A 914 55.44 55.03 0.50
N VAL A 915 54.49 55.91 0.80
CA VAL A 915 54.73 57.12 1.61
C VAL A 915 55.09 56.80 3.07
N LEU A 916 54.73 55.61 3.55
CA LEU A 916 54.95 55.12 4.91
C LEU A 916 56.17 54.19 5.01
N LEU A 917 56.72 53.78 3.86
CA LEU A 917 57.84 52.86 3.80
C LEU A 917 59.13 53.42 4.44
N PRO A 918 59.55 54.69 4.22
CA PRO A 918 60.78 55.23 4.81
C PRO A 918 60.83 55.19 6.34
N GLU A 919 59.69 55.41 7.00
CA GLU A 919 59.60 55.31 8.47
C GLU A 919 59.52 53.87 8.97
N SER A 920 59.10 52.93 8.11
CA SER A 920 58.97 51.50 8.45
C SER A 920 60.30 50.74 8.34
N ILE A 921 61.18 51.13 7.41
CA ILE A 921 62.45 50.44 7.13
C ILE A 921 63.34 50.29 8.37
N PRO A 922 63.57 51.32 9.21
CA PRO A 922 64.40 51.17 10.41
C PRO A 922 63.87 50.10 11.38
N PHE A 923 62.56 49.99 11.55
CA PHE A 923 61.94 48.99 12.41
C PHE A 923 62.05 47.58 11.81
N LEU A 924 61.85 47.45 10.49
CA LEU A 924 62.04 46.18 9.79
C LEU A 924 63.51 45.70 9.88
N ALA A 925 64.47 46.62 9.79
CA ALA A 925 65.90 46.31 9.90
C ALA A 925 66.22 45.79 11.31
N GLU A 926 65.66 46.42 12.34
CA GLU A 926 65.80 46.01 13.74
C GLU A 926 65.21 44.60 13.97
N LEU A 927 64.05 44.29 13.35
CA LEU A 927 63.42 42.97 13.42
C LEU A 927 64.13 41.87 12.62
N MET A 928 64.99 42.22 11.64
CA MET A 928 65.86 41.25 10.98
C MET A 928 66.98 40.74 11.90
N GLU A 929 67.22 41.44 13.01
CA GLU A 929 68.17 41.05 14.07
C GLU A 929 67.42 40.69 15.38
N ASP A 930 66.13 40.33 15.28
CA ASP A 930 65.31 39.95 16.46
C ASP A 930 65.85 38.68 17.13
N GLU A 931 65.86 38.65 18.47
CA GLU A 931 66.30 37.49 19.25
C GLU A 931 65.40 36.25 19.05
N CYS A 932 64.17 36.43 18.57
CA CYS A 932 63.21 35.35 18.31
C CYS A 932 63.20 34.97 16.82
N GLU A 933 63.66 33.74 16.51
CA GLU A 933 63.72 33.20 15.13
C GLU A 933 62.37 33.27 14.38
N GLU A 934 61.24 33.09 15.10
CA GLU A 934 59.88 33.16 14.50
C GLU A 934 59.58 34.57 13.97
N VAL A 935 60.00 35.60 14.71
CA VAL A 935 59.82 37.02 14.34
C VAL A 935 60.77 37.40 13.21
N GLU A 936 62.04 37.00 13.30
CA GLU A 936 63.05 37.23 12.26
C GLU A 936 62.60 36.64 10.91
N HIS A 937 62.17 35.37 10.92
CA HIS A 937 61.69 34.68 9.72
C HIS A 937 60.46 35.36 9.11
N GLN A 938 59.50 35.75 9.96
CA GLN A 938 58.33 36.49 9.50
C GLN A 938 58.70 37.88 8.97
N CYS A 939 59.76 38.52 9.49
CA CYS A 939 60.25 39.81 8.98
C CYS A 939 60.79 39.65 7.57
N GLN A 940 61.67 38.67 7.34
CA GLN A 940 62.20 38.36 6.00
C GLN A 940 61.06 38.07 5.00
N LYS A 941 60.06 37.30 5.42
CA LYS A 941 58.87 37.03 4.59
C LYS A 941 58.06 38.30 4.32
N THR A 942 57.87 39.15 5.33
CA THR A 942 57.15 40.42 5.21
C THR A 942 57.85 41.34 4.21
N ILE A 943 59.18 41.45 4.26
CA ILE A 943 59.97 42.23 3.29
C ILE A 943 59.75 41.71 1.86
N GLN A 944 59.83 40.39 1.65
CA GLN A 944 59.57 39.79 0.32
C GLN A 944 58.14 40.05 -0.18
N GLN A 945 57.16 39.99 0.71
CA GLN A 945 55.77 40.29 0.36
C GLN A 945 55.56 41.77 0.08
N LEU A 946 56.20 42.66 0.84
CA LEU A 946 56.19 44.11 0.57
C LEU A 946 56.82 44.43 -0.79
N GLU A 947 57.96 43.81 -1.14
CA GLU A 947 58.56 43.93 -2.47
C GLU A 947 57.57 43.50 -3.58
N THR A 948 56.78 42.46 -3.32
CA THR A 948 55.76 41.97 -4.27
C THR A 948 54.57 42.92 -4.38
N VAL A 949 54.10 43.48 -3.26
CA VAL A 949 52.95 44.40 -3.21
C VAL A 949 53.29 45.75 -3.82
N LEU A 950 54.50 46.25 -3.58
CA LEU A 950 54.96 47.57 -4.03
C LEU A 950 55.62 47.52 -5.42
N GLY A 951 56.10 46.35 -5.86
CA GLY A 951 56.72 46.16 -7.18
C GLY A 951 58.17 46.65 -7.28
N GLU A 952 58.81 47.03 -6.16
CA GLU A 952 60.18 47.54 -6.12
C GLU A 952 61.02 46.75 -5.10
N PRO A 953 62.32 46.47 -5.39
CA PRO A 953 63.20 45.82 -4.44
C PRO A 953 63.52 46.75 -3.26
N LEU A 954 63.26 46.28 -2.04
CA LEU A 954 63.45 47.06 -0.82
C LEU A 954 64.91 47.10 -0.36
N ARG A 955 65.75 46.22 -0.91
CA ARG A 955 67.18 46.13 -0.57
C ARG A 955 67.99 47.42 -0.76
N SER A 956 67.53 48.38 -1.55
CA SER A 956 68.21 49.67 -1.70
C SER A 956 67.99 50.62 -0.52
N TYR A 957 67.03 50.31 0.36
CA TYR A 957 66.66 51.14 1.49
C TYR A 957 67.24 50.66 2.83
N PHE A 958 67.65 49.39 2.91
CA PHE A 958 68.43 48.82 4.02
C PHE A 958 69.91 49.04 3.75
#